data_AF-A0A3B3SPB0-F1
#
_entry.id   AF-A0A3B3SPB0-F1
#
_cell.length_a   1.000
_cell.length_b   1.000
_cell.length_c   1.000
_cell.angle_alpha   90.00
_cell.angle_beta   90.00
_cell.angle_gamma   90.00
#
_symmetry.space_group_name_H-M   'P 1'
#
loop_
_entity.id
_entity.type
_entity.pdbx_description
1 polymer ?
#
loop_
_entity_poly.entity_id
_entity_poly.type
_entity_poly.pdbx_seq_one_letter_code
_entity_poly.pdbx_strand_id
1 'polypeptide(L)'
;MKMTEEPPSDSVYAYALSKTLSRVPAPATVGLYSSCHSRIHMVLKSIESQMTKEAQENEHQNHRQSVADLFKVIFRLLFYQPVDRLDTKGNQRPKPARYIFVRFSAWHFAGSDILWAALVMRLYEAFHENFGKFLLSLYRVTQYTTPMNRIVSRCGTLEWRSKKCCCIPLWLFTLFVLLGILVGFPLIFCFSKEHMDAQDSNIELHTIQSFLIGIIGLPATYVISSVFLIVKNIFYNQYVNIKKMMDNEKVSSQLGFMNEVKKEMEILSYFISFMETFEKKKIRVVLEITHLDRCNPRRIVGVLDAINILLSDEGSPFISMLAVNPEVLAEQLNYAESCFSKEDRAHSFLNRLVTLAFTIPELCDSSKRNIIKRISSGHLELPDDIEDKPLSSSFEKYSEECHVILTERKDPEINLNEKDTENLIESVFQCIRDKCIFRKYIMGDTMSIRRIITSVRMSIIIMKTLGHDLPSAEHTAAWVVLANQWPCRLSWILQCMEDDKQNAEINQQSFDTSKTLWQVFSESRVELYMIRDRVRPLLEQDGDPELFEMFLKVNFTFTINDANRLKLSTVNLDHSIQRQLARIKGMSSLKDTVSQKTPIPLPVKAVINMSMEDICGELKKLKLPDLYVERVQKNMLDGCALVYSDNSEIQKMLEMPLGHWTAFAIHFLGVTPPAPSCLIAGEDKADVASPKSHISICSESSHIYRS
;
A
#
# COMPACT_ATOMS: atom_id res chain seq x y z
N MET A 1 36.72 -18.87 1.02
CA MET A 1 35.65 -19.29 0.09
C MET A 1 34.41 -19.60 0.95
N LYS A 2 33.65 -18.57 1.35
CA LYS A 2 32.34 -18.79 2.00
C LYS A 2 31.37 -19.03 0.84
N MET A 3 30.81 -20.24 0.74
CA MET A 3 29.61 -20.45 -0.06
C MET A 3 28.52 -19.59 0.57
N THR A 4 28.32 -18.38 0.06
CA THR A 4 27.06 -17.67 0.25
C THR A 4 26.03 -18.48 -0.52
N GLU A 5 25.27 -19.31 0.19
CA GLU A 5 24.10 -19.97 -0.37
C GLU A 5 23.23 -18.88 -1.01
N GLU A 6 23.11 -18.90 -2.34
CA GLU A 6 22.23 -17.97 -3.03
C GLU A 6 20.79 -18.22 -2.54
N PRO A 7 20.02 -17.17 -2.19
CA PRO A 7 18.65 -17.37 -1.78
C PRO A 7 17.87 -18.06 -2.91
N PRO A 8 16.94 -18.97 -2.57
CA PRO A 8 16.21 -19.73 -3.56
C PRO A 8 15.42 -18.81 -4.51
N SER A 9 15.21 -19.28 -5.74
CA SER A 9 14.55 -18.51 -6.79
C SER A 9 13.09 -18.20 -6.43
N ASP A 10 12.56 -17.12 -7.02
CA ASP A 10 11.18 -16.66 -6.81
C ASP A 10 10.14 -17.75 -7.06
N SER A 11 10.43 -18.66 -7.99
CA SER A 11 9.60 -19.83 -8.29
C SER A 11 9.48 -20.81 -7.12
N VAL A 12 10.52 -20.95 -6.29
CA VAL A 12 10.53 -21.82 -5.11
C VAL A 12 9.67 -21.22 -4.02
N TYR A 13 9.76 -19.91 -3.79
CA TYR A 13 8.88 -19.22 -2.84
C TYR A 13 7.42 -19.26 -3.29
N ALA A 14 7.15 -19.02 -4.58
CA ALA A 14 5.81 -19.17 -5.15
C ALA A 14 5.26 -20.60 -4.96
N TYR A 15 6.10 -21.62 -5.19
CA TYR A 15 5.75 -23.03 -5.00
C TYR A 15 5.48 -23.39 -3.54
N ALA A 16 6.33 -22.95 -2.63
CA ALA A 16 6.13 -23.19 -1.20
C ALA A 16 4.82 -22.53 -0.71
N LEU A 17 4.56 -21.29 -1.16
CA LEU A 17 3.36 -20.56 -0.77
C LEU A 17 2.09 -21.17 -1.39
N SER A 18 2.12 -21.58 -2.66
CA SER A 18 0.97 -22.24 -3.31
C SER A 18 0.62 -23.58 -2.65
N LYS A 19 1.64 -24.38 -2.30
CA LYS A 19 1.47 -25.62 -1.52
C LYS A 19 0.97 -25.37 -0.09
N THR A 20 1.35 -24.26 0.53
CA THR A 20 0.90 -23.92 1.89
C THR A 20 -0.55 -23.44 1.87
N LEU A 21 -0.89 -22.51 0.98
CA LEU A 21 -2.24 -21.96 0.85
C LEU A 21 -3.29 -23.02 0.48
N SER A 22 -2.92 -24.06 -0.26
CA SER A 22 -3.83 -25.20 -0.52
C SER A 22 -4.17 -26.02 0.72
N ARG A 23 -3.35 -25.94 1.78
CA ARG A 23 -3.54 -26.66 3.04
C ARG A 23 -4.11 -25.79 4.16
N VAL A 24 -3.85 -24.48 4.14
CA VAL A 24 -4.38 -23.53 5.13
C VAL A 24 -5.92 -23.55 5.11
N PRO A 25 -6.60 -23.67 6.27
CA PRO A 25 -8.05 -23.53 6.33
C PRO A 25 -8.46 -22.07 6.12
N ALA A 26 -9.55 -21.83 5.40
CA ALA A 26 -10.20 -20.51 5.37
C ALA A 26 -11.09 -20.36 6.62
N PRO A 27 -11.26 -19.14 7.18
CA PRO A 27 -10.67 -17.86 6.78
C PRO A 27 -9.19 -17.70 7.15
N ALA A 28 -8.39 -17.03 6.30
CA ALA A 28 -6.99 -16.68 6.62
C ALA A 28 -6.53 -15.40 5.92
N THR A 29 -5.62 -14.66 6.58
CA THR A 29 -4.90 -13.51 5.99
C THR A 29 -3.42 -13.85 5.85
N VAL A 30 -2.90 -13.79 4.64
CA VAL A 30 -1.49 -14.01 4.33
C VAL A 30 -0.84 -12.69 3.93
N GLY A 31 0.12 -12.22 4.73
CA GLY A 31 0.93 -11.06 4.40
C GLY A 31 2.10 -11.47 3.51
N LEU A 32 2.15 -10.96 2.28
CA LEU A 32 3.24 -11.18 1.34
C LEU A 32 4.09 -9.92 1.27
N TYR A 33 5.28 -10.00 1.87
CA TYR A 33 6.16 -8.87 2.07
C TYR A 33 7.42 -9.01 1.22
N SER A 34 7.82 -7.93 0.55
CA SER A 34 9.05 -7.85 -0.25
C SER A 34 9.44 -6.38 -0.36
N SER A 35 10.75 -6.11 -0.40
CA SER A 35 11.29 -4.78 -0.67
C SER A 35 11.03 -4.31 -2.10
N CYS A 36 10.76 -5.24 -3.02
CA CYS A 36 10.55 -4.95 -4.44
C CYS A 36 9.12 -5.29 -4.85
N HIS A 37 8.35 -4.28 -5.29
CA HIS A 37 6.92 -4.44 -5.61
C HIS A 37 6.67 -5.29 -6.87
N SER A 38 7.45 -5.08 -7.93
CA SER A 38 7.32 -5.85 -9.18
C SER A 38 7.50 -7.35 -8.97
N ARG A 39 8.37 -7.72 -8.01
CA ARG A 39 8.62 -9.10 -7.61
C ARG A 39 7.42 -9.73 -6.93
N ILE A 40 6.71 -8.98 -6.10
CA ILE A 40 5.46 -9.45 -5.47
C ILE A 40 4.46 -9.83 -6.55
N HIS A 41 4.28 -8.98 -7.57
CA HIS A 41 3.37 -9.26 -8.67
C HIS A 41 3.77 -10.51 -9.46
N MET A 42 5.06 -10.68 -9.77
CA MET A 42 5.56 -11.91 -10.43
C MET A 42 5.30 -13.17 -9.60
N VAL A 43 5.49 -13.08 -8.28
CA VAL A 43 5.24 -14.19 -7.34
C VAL A 43 3.74 -14.49 -7.26
N LEU A 44 2.87 -13.49 -7.16
CA LEU A 44 1.40 -13.65 -7.19
C LEU A 44 0.93 -14.34 -8.47
N LYS A 45 1.36 -13.85 -9.64
CA LYS A 45 1.04 -14.46 -10.95
C LYS A 45 1.53 -15.91 -11.03
N SER A 46 2.69 -16.20 -10.46
CA SER A 46 3.24 -17.57 -10.38
C SER A 46 2.43 -18.47 -9.44
N ILE A 47 1.96 -17.94 -8.30
CA ILE A 47 1.12 -18.68 -7.34
C ILE A 47 -0.22 -19.02 -7.99
N GLU A 48 -0.86 -18.05 -8.64
CA GLU A 48 -2.12 -18.25 -9.36
C GLU A 48 -1.98 -19.34 -10.43
N SER A 49 -0.94 -19.24 -11.27
CA SER A 49 -0.67 -20.24 -12.30
C SER A 49 -0.43 -21.65 -11.74
N GLN A 50 0.28 -21.75 -10.62
CA GLN A 50 0.54 -23.05 -9.97
C GLN A 50 -0.72 -23.62 -9.31
N MET A 51 -1.49 -22.81 -8.59
CA MET A 51 -2.73 -23.27 -7.95
C MET A 51 -3.81 -23.67 -8.96
N THR A 52 -3.96 -22.91 -10.04
CA THR A 52 -4.90 -23.23 -11.11
C THR A 52 -4.49 -24.53 -11.81
N LYS A 53 -3.19 -24.72 -12.07
CA LYS A 53 -2.67 -25.97 -12.62
C LYS A 53 -2.91 -27.15 -11.68
N GLU A 54 -2.63 -27.01 -10.38
CA GLU A 54 -2.90 -28.07 -9.39
C GLU A 54 -4.39 -28.38 -9.26
N ALA A 55 -5.26 -27.37 -9.35
CA ALA A 55 -6.70 -27.57 -9.36
C ALA A 55 -7.13 -28.35 -10.62
N GLN A 56 -6.61 -28.00 -11.80
CA GLN A 56 -6.91 -28.68 -13.06
C GLN A 56 -6.38 -30.12 -13.12
N GLU A 57 -5.19 -30.38 -12.59
CA GLU A 57 -4.63 -31.75 -12.50
C GLU A 57 -5.53 -32.67 -11.66
N ASN A 58 -6.12 -32.13 -10.59
CA ASN A 58 -7.11 -32.83 -9.77
C ASN A 58 -8.48 -32.97 -10.45
N GLU A 59 -8.75 -32.23 -11.54
CA GLU A 59 -9.99 -32.27 -12.32
C GLU A 59 -9.98 -33.27 -13.48
N HIS A 60 -8.82 -33.83 -13.86
CA HIS A 60 -8.67 -34.79 -14.97
C HIS A 60 -9.51 -36.08 -14.86
N GLN A 61 -10.32 -36.24 -13.82
CA GLN A 61 -11.26 -37.35 -13.68
C GLN A 61 -12.76 -37.02 -13.79
N ASN A 62 -13.24 -35.76 -13.88
CA ASN A 62 -14.70 -35.56 -14.03
C ASN A 62 -15.18 -34.23 -14.65
N HIS A 63 -16.01 -34.41 -15.69
CA HIS A 63 -17.12 -33.57 -16.20
C HIS A 63 -16.81 -32.22 -16.87
N ARG A 64 -17.00 -32.18 -18.20
CA ARG A 64 -17.39 -30.95 -18.93
C ARG A 64 -18.75 -30.50 -18.42
N GLN A 65 -18.88 -29.22 -18.05
CA GLN A 65 -20.16 -28.61 -17.69
C GLN A 65 -21.16 -28.78 -18.84
N SER A 66 -22.18 -29.60 -18.64
CA SER A 66 -23.28 -29.80 -19.59
C SER A 66 -24.43 -28.85 -19.25
N VAL A 67 -25.21 -28.47 -20.27
CA VAL A 67 -26.47 -27.71 -20.09
C VAL A 67 -27.40 -28.42 -19.08
N ALA A 68 -27.34 -29.74 -19.02
CA ALA A 68 -28.08 -30.54 -18.04
C ALA A 68 -27.68 -30.24 -16.58
N ASP A 69 -26.42 -29.89 -16.32
CA ASP A 69 -25.97 -29.55 -14.97
C ASP A 69 -26.45 -28.17 -14.54
N LEU A 70 -26.54 -27.21 -15.47
CA LEU A 70 -27.15 -25.90 -15.20
C LEU A 70 -28.61 -26.05 -14.77
N PHE A 71 -29.39 -26.88 -15.46
CA PHE A 71 -30.77 -27.19 -15.06
C PHE A 71 -30.85 -27.89 -13.70
N LYS A 72 -29.91 -28.79 -13.38
CA LYS A 72 -29.82 -29.39 -12.04
C LYS A 72 -29.50 -28.37 -10.96
N VAL A 73 -28.60 -27.41 -11.22
CA VAL A 73 -28.31 -26.29 -10.29
C VAL A 73 -29.58 -25.50 -10.03
N ILE A 74 -30.25 -25.05 -11.10
CA ILE A 74 -31.46 -24.23 -11.02
C ILE A 74 -32.55 -24.95 -10.23
N PHE A 75 -32.77 -26.24 -10.51
CA PHE A 75 -33.73 -27.07 -9.78
C PHE A 75 -33.38 -27.20 -8.30
N ARG A 76 -32.11 -27.48 -7.97
CA ARG A 76 -31.67 -27.57 -6.57
C ARG A 76 -31.79 -26.26 -5.83
N LEU A 77 -31.48 -25.14 -6.48
CA LEU A 77 -31.51 -23.81 -5.90
C LEU A 77 -32.95 -23.35 -5.59
N LEU A 78 -33.90 -23.72 -6.46
CA LEU A 78 -35.32 -23.45 -6.23
C LEU A 78 -35.88 -24.26 -5.05
N PHE A 79 -35.58 -25.56 -4.99
CA PHE A 79 -36.34 -26.50 -4.14
C PHE A 79 -35.59 -27.06 -2.92
N TYR A 80 -34.27 -26.94 -2.88
CA TYR A 80 -33.44 -27.54 -1.84
C TYR A 80 -32.59 -26.47 -1.14
N GLN A 81 -32.36 -26.70 0.15
CA GLN A 81 -31.44 -25.93 0.97
C GLN A 81 -30.24 -26.83 1.31
N PRO A 82 -29.01 -26.31 1.20
CA PRO A 82 -27.82 -27.04 1.59
C PRO A 82 -27.80 -27.15 3.11
N VAL A 83 -27.38 -28.30 3.64
CA VAL A 83 -27.12 -28.47 5.07
C VAL A 83 -25.61 -28.57 5.24
N ASP A 84 -25.03 -27.60 5.95
CA ASP A 84 -23.59 -27.55 6.17
C ASP A 84 -23.14 -28.80 6.94
N ARG A 85 -22.30 -29.61 6.29
CA ARG A 85 -21.65 -30.74 6.93
C ARG A 85 -20.52 -30.19 7.79
N LEU A 86 -20.67 -30.21 9.12
CA LEU A 86 -19.49 -30.11 9.98
C LEU A 86 -18.62 -31.34 9.68
N ASP A 87 -17.42 -31.11 9.17
CA ASP A 87 -16.44 -32.15 8.87
C ASP A 87 -15.99 -32.81 10.19
N THR A 88 -16.74 -33.82 10.68
CA THR A 88 -16.33 -34.64 11.83
C THR A 88 -15.08 -35.41 11.42
N LYS A 89 -13.95 -35.06 12.06
CA LYS A 89 -12.61 -35.61 11.86
C LYS A 89 -12.60 -37.14 11.89
N GLY A 90 -12.63 -37.78 10.72
CA GLY A 90 -12.48 -39.23 10.61
C GLY A 90 -12.66 -39.74 9.18
N ASN A 91 -11.56 -39.88 8.43
CA ASN A 91 -11.43 -40.72 7.22
C ASN A 91 -12.05 -40.27 5.88
N GLN A 92 -12.27 -38.98 5.61
CA GLN A 92 -12.58 -38.54 4.24
C GLN A 92 -11.37 -37.88 3.58
N ARG A 93 -11.04 -38.32 2.36
CA ARG A 93 -10.05 -37.67 1.50
C ARG A 93 -10.46 -36.19 1.33
N PRO A 94 -9.51 -35.24 1.38
CA PRO A 94 -9.84 -33.83 1.19
C PRO A 94 -10.54 -33.66 -0.16
N LYS A 95 -11.70 -33.00 -0.16
CA LYS A 95 -12.40 -32.64 -1.39
C LYS A 95 -11.46 -31.78 -2.25
N PRO A 96 -11.44 -31.97 -3.58
CA PRO A 96 -10.66 -31.10 -4.46
C PRO A 96 -11.14 -29.65 -4.29
N ALA A 97 -10.17 -28.73 -4.22
CA ALA A 97 -10.43 -27.31 -4.03
C ALA A 97 -10.39 -26.57 -5.37
N ARG A 98 -11.39 -25.73 -5.61
CA ARG A 98 -11.44 -24.76 -6.71
C ARG A 98 -11.09 -23.39 -6.15
N TYR A 99 -10.17 -22.68 -6.78
CA TYR A 99 -9.73 -21.35 -6.37
C TYR A 99 -10.31 -20.30 -7.30
N ILE A 100 -10.79 -19.20 -6.72
CA ILE A 100 -11.23 -18.00 -7.44
C ILE A 100 -10.32 -16.86 -7.02
N PHE A 101 -9.54 -16.34 -7.95
CA PHE A 101 -8.64 -15.22 -7.70
C PHE A 101 -9.37 -13.91 -7.96
N VAL A 102 -9.28 -12.98 -7.01
CA VAL A 102 -9.88 -11.66 -7.09
C VAL A 102 -8.78 -10.64 -6.87
N ARG A 103 -8.39 -9.93 -7.93
CA ARG A 103 -7.36 -8.90 -7.87
C ARG A 103 -7.96 -7.56 -7.48
N PHE A 104 -7.47 -7.00 -6.39
CA PHE A 104 -7.83 -5.68 -5.92
C PHE A 104 -6.56 -4.83 -5.74
N SER A 105 -6.35 -3.88 -6.66
CA SER A 105 -5.32 -2.87 -6.53
C SER A 105 -5.94 -1.58 -5.99
N ALA A 106 -5.53 -1.19 -4.78
CA ALA A 106 -6.08 -0.03 -4.08
C ALA A 106 -5.79 1.29 -4.83
N TRP A 107 -4.78 1.32 -5.71
CA TRP A 107 -4.43 2.47 -6.53
C TRP A 107 -5.57 2.92 -7.47
N HIS A 108 -6.28 1.99 -8.10
CA HIS A 108 -7.40 2.32 -9.00
C HIS A 108 -8.50 3.13 -8.33
N PHE A 109 -8.63 2.96 -7.01
CA PHE A 109 -9.67 3.56 -6.21
C PHE A 109 -9.11 4.62 -5.25
N ALA A 110 -7.83 5.00 -5.38
CA ALA A 110 -7.20 5.97 -4.50
C ALA A 110 -7.89 7.35 -4.52
N GLY A 111 -8.58 7.71 -5.61
CA GLY A 111 -9.41 8.92 -5.70
C GLY A 111 -10.80 8.79 -5.07
N SER A 112 -11.28 7.58 -4.78
CA SER A 112 -12.60 7.34 -4.19
C SER A 112 -12.58 7.47 -2.67
N ASP A 113 -13.70 7.87 -2.09
CA ASP A 113 -13.82 8.07 -0.64
C ASP A 113 -13.95 6.78 0.16
N ILE A 114 -14.38 5.67 -0.49
CA ILE A 114 -14.60 4.37 0.16
C ILE A 114 -13.88 3.24 -0.58
N LEU A 115 -12.63 2.95 -0.19
CA LEU A 115 -11.83 1.86 -0.80
C LEU A 115 -12.44 0.47 -0.58
N TRP A 116 -13.08 0.22 0.56
CA TRP A 116 -13.63 -1.09 0.85
C TRP A 116 -14.89 -1.41 0.02
N ALA A 117 -15.67 -0.41 -0.39
CA ALA A 117 -16.78 -0.60 -1.32
C ALA A 117 -16.27 -1.05 -2.69
N ALA A 118 -15.13 -0.52 -3.12
CA ALA A 118 -14.46 -0.97 -4.35
C ALA A 118 -13.95 -2.42 -4.25
N LEU A 119 -13.46 -2.85 -3.07
CA LEU A 119 -13.11 -4.25 -2.82
C LEU A 119 -14.33 -5.16 -3.01
N VAL A 120 -15.48 -4.78 -2.45
CA VAL A 120 -16.75 -5.51 -2.61
C VAL A 120 -17.17 -5.56 -4.07
N MET A 121 -17.03 -4.44 -4.80
CA MET A 121 -17.37 -4.35 -6.22
C MET A 121 -16.55 -5.32 -7.07
N ARG A 122 -15.24 -5.39 -6.85
CA ARG A 122 -14.34 -6.35 -7.52
C ARG A 122 -14.66 -7.79 -7.16
N LEU A 123 -15.08 -8.04 -5.92
CA LEU A 123 -15.59 -9.35 -5.51
C LEU A 123 -16.82 -9.74 -6.34
N TYR A 124 -17.83 -8.87 -6.45
CA TYR A 124 -19.02 -9.17 -7.26
C TYR A 124 -18.70 -9.38 -8.75
N GLU A 125 -17.78 -8.61 -9.31
CA GLU A 125 -17.30 -8.77 -10.68
C GLU A 125 -16.71 -10.18 -10.90
N ALA A 126 -15.79 -10.60 -10.03
CA ALA A 126 -15.19 -11.94 -10.10
C ALA A 126 -16.22 -13.07 -9.93
N PHE A 127 -17.24 -12.90 -9.09
CA PHE A 127 -18.32 -13.87 -8.95
C PHE A 127 -19.20 -13.95 -10.20
N HIS A 128 -19.48 -12.82 -10.84
CA HIS A 128 -20.26 -12.78 -12.08
C HIS A 128 -19.54 -13.48 -13.23
N GLU A 129 -18.22 -13.35 -13.32
CA GLU A 129 -17.41 -14.03 -14.33
C GLU A 129 -17.34 -15.54 -14.10
N ASN A 130 -17.18 -15.98 -12.85
CA ASN A 130 -16.98 -17.40 -12.51
C ASN A 130 -18.27 -18.24 -12.45
N PHE A 131 -19.39 -17.65 -12.00
CA PHE A 131 -20.66 -18.37 -11.82
C PHE A 131 -21.78 -17.86 -12.74
N GLY A 132 -21.62 -16.70 -13.36
CA GLY A 132 -22.66 -16.08 -14.18
C GLY A 132 -23.67 -15.26 -13.38
N LYS A 133 -24.07 -14.12 -13.96
CA LYS A 133 -25.01 -13.14 -13.36
C LYS A 133 -26.36 -13.75 -12.97
N PHE A 134 -26.85 -14.70 -13.77
CA PHE A 134 -28.18 -15.32 -13.58
C PHE A 134 -28.26 -16.16 -12.31
N LEU A 135 -27.26 -17.02 -12.05
CA LEU A 135 -27.27 -17.92 -10.89
C LEU A 135 -27.24 -17.16 -9.57
N LEU A 136 -26.45 -16.08 -9.51
CA LEU A 136 -26.36 -15.24 -8.32
C LEU A 136 -27.67 -14.47 -8.06
N SER A 137 -28.27 -13.91 -9.12
CA SER A 137 -29.56 -13.22 -9.01
C SER A 137 -30.69 -14.17 -8.60
N LEU A 138 -30.71 -15.38 -9.18
CA LEU A 138 -31.69 -16.41 -8.85
C LEU A 138 -31.54 -16.91 -7.40
N TYR A 139 -30.30 -17.13 -6.94
CA TYR A 139 -30.02 -17.51 -5.54
C TYR A 139 -30.63 -16.51 -4.58
N ARG A 140 -30.42 -15.22 -4.87
CA ARG A 140 -30.92 -14.15 -4.03
C ARG A 140 -32.44 -14.14 -3.93
N VAL A 141 -33.15 -14.22 -5.05
CA VAL A 141 -34.64 -14.21 -5.02
C VAL A 141 -35.20 -15.43 -4.27
N THR A 142 -34.51 -16.57 -4.35
CA THR A 142 -35.02 -17.85 -3.85
C THR A 142 -34.66 -18.17 -2.40
N GLN A 143 -33.63 -17.52 -1.83
CA GLN A 143 -33.15 -17.81 -0.48
C GLN A 143 -33.18 -16.62 0.49
N TYR A 144 -33.40 -15.38 0.01
CA TYR A 144 -33.43 -14.18 0.85
C TYR A 144 -34.57 -14.13 1.89
N THR A 145 -35.63 -14.93 1.73
CA THR A 145 -36.86 -14.83 2.54
C THR A 145 -36.88 -15.66 3.82
N THR A 146 -35.85 -16.47 4.10
CA THR A 146 -35.79 -17.31 5.32
C THR A 146 -34.71 -16.80 6.26
N PRO A 147 -35.02 -16.47 7.55
CA PRO A 147 -34.01 -16.07 8.51
C PRO A 147 -33.01 -17.21 8.70
N MET A 148 -31.78 -16.94 8.27
CA MET A 148 -30.72 -17.91 8.06
C MET A 148 -29.99 -18.22 9.38
N ASN A 149 -30.68 -18.87 10.32
CA ASN A 149 -29.99 -19.53 11.41
C ASN A 149 -29.28 -20.76 10.80
N ARG A 150 -27.95 -20.87 10.94
CA ARG A 150 -27.22 -22.10 10.62
C ARG A 150 -27.87 -23.27 11.35
N ILE A 151 -28.73 -24.03 10.69
CA ILE A 151 -29.32 -25.23 11.26
C ILE A 151 -28.25 -26.31 11.19
N VAL A 152 -27.37 -26.32 12.18
CA VAL A 152 -26.40 -27.40 12.39
C VAL A 152 -27.19 -28.63 12.83
N SER A 153 -27.48 -29.54 11.89
CA SER A 153 -28.06 -30.83 12.25
C SER A 153 -26.96 -31.72 12.82
N ARG A 154 -27.04 -32.01 14.13
CA ARG A 154 -26.08 -32.90 14.81
C ARG A 154 -26.15 -34.36 14.35
N CYS A 155 -27.16 -34.76 13.59
CA CYS A 155 -27.38 -36.14 13.21
C CYS A 155 -28.29 -36.25 11.98
N GLY A 156 -27.72 -36.50 10.81
CA GLY A 156 -28.48 -36.78 9.59
C GLY A 156 -27.57 -37.06 8.38
N THR A 157 -27.91 -38.09 7.59
CA THR A 157 -27.18 -38.50 6.38
C THR A 157 -27.62 -37.76 5.11
N LEU A 158 -28.61 -36.87 5.20
CA LEU A 158 -29.16 -36.13 4.05
C LEU A 158 -28.36 -34.85 3.78
N GLU A 159 -27.68 -34.80 2.63
CA GLU A 159 -26.91 -33.65 2.14
C GLU A 159 -27.80 -32.45 1.73
N TRP A 160 -29.08 -32.70 1.46
CA TRP A 160 -30.03 -31.70 0.96
C TRP A 160 -31.35 -31.79 1.71
N ARG A 161 -31.87 -30.63 2.16
CA ARG A 161 -33.21 -30.54 2.76
C ARG A 161 -34.15 -29.86 1.77
N SER A 162 -35.26 -30.50 1.43
CA SER A 162 -36.28 -29.85 0.60
C SER A 162 -36.94 -28.70 1.37
N LYS A 163 -37.14 -27.57 0.69
CA LYS A 163 -37.94 -26.46 1.20
C LYS A 163 -39.39 -26.94 1.33
N LYS A 164 -39.99 -26.75 2.50
CA LYS A 164 -41.37 -27.18 2.79
C LYS A 164 -42.28 -25.98 2.90
N CYS A 165 -43.45 -26.04 2.26
CA CYS A 165 -44.55 -25.11 2.48
C CYS A 165 -45.76 -25.92 2.94
N CYS A 166 -46.32 -25.58 4.11
CA CYS A 166 -47.47 -26.28 4.71
C CYS A 166 -47.35 -27.83 4.73
N CYS A 167 -46.19 -28.33 5.20
CA CYS A 167 -45.82 -29.76 5.30
C CYS A 167 -45.48 -30.50 4.00
N ILE A 168 -45.71 -29.90 2.82
CA ILE A 168 -45.43 -30.50 1.51
C ILE A 168 -44.14 -29.88 0.92
N PRO A 169 -43.24 -30.66 0.31
CA PRO A 169 -42.03 -30.12 -0.30
C PRO A 169 -42.37 -29.32 -1.58
N LEU A 170 -41.79 -28.13 -1.74
CA LEU A 170 -42.14 -27.15 -2.78
C LEU A 170 -42.08 -27.68 -4.22
N TRP A 171 -41.18 -28.63 -4.51
CA TRP A 171 -41.06 -29.22 -5.85
C TRP A 171 -42.31 -30.01 -6.28
N LEU A 172 -43.01 -30.65 -5.33
CA LEU A 172 -44.27 -31.34 -5.62
C LEU A 172 -45.34 -30.34 -6.01
N PHE A 173 -45.46 -29.22 -5.27
CA PHE A 173 -46.42 -28.16 -5.58
C PHE A 173 -46.18 -27.59 -6.99
N THR A 174 -44.93 -27.25 -7.34
CA THR A 174 -44.63 -26.75 -8.68
C THR A 174 -44.88 -27.78 -9.79
N LEU A 175 -44.66 -29.07 -9.51
CA LEU A 175 -44.92 -30.14 -10.47
C LEU A 175 -46.43 -30.32 -10.71
N PHE A 176 -47.25 -30.22 -9.66
CA PHE A 176 -48.71 -30.22 -9.79
C PHE A 176 -49.23 -29.04 -10.61
N VAL A 177 -48.66 -27.84 -10.40
CA VAL A 177 -49.02 -26.64 -11.17
C VAL A 177 -48.61 -26.78 -12.65
N LEU A 178 -47.40 -27.28 -12.93
CA LEU A 178 -46.94 -27.50 -14.31
C LEU A 178 -47.79 -28.55 -15.04
N LEU A 179 -48.11 -29.66 -14.37
CA LEU A 179 -48.98 -30.71 -14.92
C LEU A 179 -50.40 -30.17 -15.16
N GLY A 180 -50.91 -29.36 -14.24
CA GLY A 180 -52.20 -28.67 -14.37
C GLY A 180 -52.24 -27.72 -15.56
N ILE A 181 -51.16 -27.01 -15.86
CA ILE A 181 -51.06 -26.14 -17.05
C ILE A 181 -50.97 -27.00 -18.32
N LEU A 182 -50.13 -28.04 -18.33
CA LEU A 182 -49.92 -28.90 -19.51
C LEU A 182 -51.18 -29.67 -19.92
N VAL A 183 -51.97 -30.13 -18.96
CA VAL A 183 -53.22 -30.88 -19.19
C VAL A 183 -54.42 -29.95 -19.29
N GLY A 184 -54.48 -28.91 -18.46
CA GLY A 184 -55.60 -27.98 -18.41
C GLY A 184 -55.69 -27.04 -19.60
N PHE A 185 -54.56 -26.56 -20.14
CA PHE A 185 -54.55 -25.71 -21.33
C PHE A 185 -55.13 -26.39 -22.58
N PRO A 186 -54.74 -27.62 -22.95
CA PRO A 186 -55.35 -28.31 -24.09
C PRO A 186 -56.78 -28.74 -23.82
N LEU A 187 -57.17 -29.07 -22.58
CA LEU A 187 -58.57 -29.33 -22.24
C LEU A 187 -59.44 -28.08 -22.47
N ILE A 188 -59.02 -26.92 -21.94
CA ILE A 188 -59.73 -25.65 -22.15
C ILE A 188 -59.80 -25.31 -23.64
N PHE A 189 -58.73 -25.54 -24.39
CA PHE A 189 -58.69 -25.27 -25.84
C PHE A 189 -59.55 -26.24 -26.66
N CYS A 190 -59.55 -27.54 -26.35
CA CYS A 190 -60.42 -28.55 -26.98
C CYS A 190 -61.89 -28.24 -26.72
N PHE A 191 -62.27 -27.98 -25.46
CA PHE A 191 -63.64 -27.60 -25.11
C PHE A 191 -64.06 -26.25 -25.69
N SER A 192 -63.13 -25.33 -25.94
CA SER A 192 -63.43 -24.05 -26.62
C SER A 192 -63.63 -24.23 -28.12
N LYS A 193 -62.98 -25.22 -28.74
CA LYS A 193 -63.07 -25.49 -30.20
C LYS A 193 -64.33 -26.28 -30.56
N GLU A 194 -64.79 -27.16 -29.68
CA GLU A 194 -66.02 -27.95 -29.85
C GLU A 194 -67.29 -27.07 -29.71
N HIS A 195 -67.14 -25.85 -29.21
CA HIS A 195 -68.24 -24.91 -28.95
C HIS A 195 -68.69 -24.08 -30.17
N MET A 196 -68.10 -24.30 -31.36
CA MET A 196 -68.52 -23.61 -32.60
C MET A 196 -69.71 -24.27 -33.30
N ASP A 197 -70.09 -25.50 -32.94
CA ASP A 197 -71.20 -26.23 -33.58
C ASP A 197 -72.05 -27.01 -32.56
N ALA A 198 -72.74 -26.33 -31.64
CA ALA A 198 -73.99 -26.84 -31.02
C ALA A 198 -74.59 -25.81 -30.06
N GLN A 199 -75.86 -25.46 -30.32
CA GLN A 199 -76.70 -24.67 -29.44
C GLN A 199 -77.53 -25.60 -28.54
N ASP A 200 -77.60 -25.20 -27.26
CA ASP A 200 -78.48 -25.65 -26.17
C ASP A 200 -77.99 -26.77 -25.21
N SER A 201 -77.83 -26.34 -23.95
CA SER A 201 -77.75 -27.06 -22.65
C SER A 201 -76.40 -27.12 -21.89
N ASN A 202 -75.71 -25.99 -21.68
CA ASN A 202 -74.37 -25.96 -21.04
C ASN A 202 -74.23 -25.14 -19.73
N ILE A 203 -75.24 -25.07 -18.84
CA ILE A 203 -75.08 -24.34 -17.55
C ILE A 203 -74.11 -25.10 -16.60
N GLU A 204 -74.14 -26.44 -16.58
CA GLU A 204 -73.21 -27.26 -15.77
C GLU A 204 -71.78 -27.30 -16.36
N LEU A 205 -71.65 -27.21 -17.68
CA LEU A 205 -70.33 -27.23 -18.34
C LEU A 205 -69.57 -25.91 -18.16
N HIS A 206 -70.26 -24.76 -18.20
CA HIS A 206 -69.64 -23.46 -17.95
C HIS A 206 -69.17 -23.29 -16.50
N THR A 207 -69.87 -23.92 -15.54
CA THR A 207 -69.42 -23.94 -14.13
C THR A 207 -68.16 -24.78 -13.99
N ILE A 208 -68.08 -25.95 -14.62
CA ILE A 208 -66.87 -26.80 -14.62
C ILE A 208 -65.68 -26.07 -15.27
N GLN A 209 -65.88 -25.39 -16.40
CA GLN A 209 -64.84 -24.56 -17.03
C GLN A 209 -64.35 -23.43 -16.11
N SER A 210 -65.27 -22.75 -15.42
CA SER A 210 -64.93 -21.67 -14.49
C SER A 210 -64.15 -22.17 -13.28
N PHE A 211 -64.48 -23.36 -12.76
CA PHE A 211 -63.74 -24.02 -11.67
C PHE A 211 -62.33 -24.46 -12.11
N LEU A 212 -62.18 -25.02 -13.32
CA LEU A 212 -60.87 -25.37 -13.88
C LEU A 212 -59.98 -24.14 -14.09
N ILE A 213 -60.53 -23.03 -14.57
CA ILE A 213 -59.81 -21.76 -14.73
C ILE A 213 -59.41 -21.19 -13.37
N GLY A 214 -60.26 -21.28 -12.33
CA GLY A 214 -59.92 -20.83 -10.98
C GLY A 214 -58.79 -21.65 -10.33
N ILE A 215 -58.86 -22.99 -10.44
CA ILE A 215 -57.89 -23.91 -9.83
C ILE A 215 -56.50 -23.82 -10.50
N ILE A 216 -56.45 -23.60 -11.82
CA ILE A 216 -55.18 -23.51 -12.56
C ILE A 216 -54.67 -22.06 -12.63
N GLY A 217 -55.56 -21.07 -12.72
CA GLY A 217 -55.23 -19.66 -12.91
C GLY A 217 -54.60 -18.99 -11.68
N LEU A 218 -55.07 -19.31 -10.46
CA LEU A 218 -54.48 -18.79 -9.22
C LEU A 218 -53.01 -19.20 -9.02
N PRO A 219 -52.63 -20.48 -9.14
CA PRO A 219 -51.23 -20.87 -9.05
C PRO A 219 -50.41 -20.40 -10.27
N ALA A 220 -50.98 -20.37 -11.47
CA ALA A 220 -50.27 -19.86 -12.66
C ALA A 220 -49.89 -18.38 -12.53
N THR A 221 -50.80 -17.53 -12.01
CA THR A 221 -50.52 -16.10 -11.78
C THR A 221 -49.45 -15.89 -10.70
N TYR A 222 -49.44 -16.72 -9.65
CA TYR A 222 -48.37 -16.72 -8.65
C TYR A 222 -46.99 -17.08 -9.24
N VAL A 223 -46.94 -18.11 -10.09
CA VAL A 223 -45.71 -18.50 -10.79
C VAL A 223 -45.24 -17.41 -11.75
N ILE A 224 -46.14 -16.81 -12.53
CA ILE A 224 -45.82 -15.70 -13.44
C ILE A 224 -45.30 -14.48 -12.68
N SER A 225 -45.93 -14.10 -11.56
CA SER A 225 -45.45 -13.00 -10.70
C SER A 225 -44.05 -13.29 -10.13
N SER A 226 -43.81 -14.54 -9.72
CA SER A 226 -42.50 -14.99 -9.24
C SER A 226 -41.43 -14.92 -10.33
N VAL A 227 -41.74 -15.36 -11.56
CA VAL A 227 -40.84 -15.26 -12.72
C VAL A 227 -40.59 -13.80 -13.10
N PHE A 228 -41.62 -12.94 -13.08
CA PHE A 228 -41.48 -11.50 -13.31
C PHE A 228 -40.56 -10.84 -12.27
N LEU A 229 -40.65 -11.24 -11.00
CA LEU A 229 -39.79 -10.72 -9.94
C LEU A 229 -38.33 -11.16 -10.12
N ILE A 230 -38.10 -12.41 -10.56
CA ILE A 230 -36.78 -12.92 -10.94
C ILE A 230 -36.21 -12.12 -12.12
N VAL A 231 -36.99 -11.94 -13.19
CA VAL A 231 -36.58 -11.17 -14.38
C VAL A 231 -36.24 -9.73 -14.01
N LYS A 232 -37.10 -9.06 -13.22
CA LYS A 232 -36.86 -7.70 -12.74
C LYS A 232 -35.54 -7.60 -11.97
N ASN A 233 -35.22 -8.58 -11.12
CA ASN A 233 -34.00 -8.58 -10.30
C ASN A 233 -32.73 -8.98 -11.08
N ILE A 234 -32.87 -9.69 -12.20
CA ILE A 234 -31.75 -9.93 -13.14
C ILE A 234 -31.39 -8.64 -13.86
N PHE A 235 -32.39 -7.84 -14.25
CA PHE A 235 -32.17 -6.53 -14.90
C PHE A 235 -31.71 -5.45 -13.92
N TYR A 236 -32.26 -5.42 -12.70
CA TYR A 236 -31.87 -4.48 -11.64
C TYR A 236 -30.71 -5.05 -10.82
N ASN A 237 -29.55 -5.16 -11.45
CA ASN A 237 -28.35 -5.66 -10.77
C ASN A 237 -27.98 -4.73 -9.60
N GLN A 238 -27.98 -5.22 -8.37
CA GLN A 238 -27.64 -4.41 -7.19
C GLN A 238 -26.18 -3.96 -7.18
N TYR A 239 -25.32 -4.52 -8.02
CA TYR A 239 -24.05 -3.90 -8.43
C TYR A 239 -24.23 -2.40 -8.77
N VAL A 240 -25.31 -2.07 -9.49
CA VAL A 240 -25.66 -0.68 -9.83
C VAL A 240 -26.13 0.09 -8.60
N ASN A 241 -26.77 -0.56 -7.64
CA ASN A 241 -27.20 0.09 -6.39
C ASN A 241 -26.01 0.39 -5.47
N ILE A 242 -25.07 -0.56 -5.30
CA ILE A 242 -23.82 -0.34 -4.55
C ILE A 242 -22.98 0.74 -5.23
N LYS A 243 -22.87 0.70 -6.57
CA LYS A 243 -22.20 1.76 -7.35
C LYS A 243 -22.87 3.12 -7.15
N LYS A 244 -24.19 3.19 -7.29
CA LYS A 244 -24.98 4.41 -7.10
C LYS A 244 -24.93 4.91 -5.64
N MET A 245 -24.79 4.03 -4.66
CA MET A 245 -24.64 4.37 -3.25
C MET A 245 -23.23 4.89 -2.94
N MET A 246 -22.20 4.39 -3.62
CA MET A 246 -20.82 4.87 -3.54
C MET A 246 -20.68 6.29 -4.14
N ASP A 247 -21.41 6.58 -5.21
CA ASP A 247 -21.43 7.90 -5.87
C ASP A 247 -22.20 8.98 -5.06
N ASN A 248 -22.92 8.58 -3.99
CA ASN A 248 -23.70 9.50 -3.14
C ASN A 248 -22.99 9.74 -1.79
N GLU A 249 -22.27 10.86 -1.68
CA GLU A 249 -21.51 11.27 -0.48
C GLU A 249 -22.34 11.26 0.83
N LYS A 250 -23.63 11.57 0.75
CA LYS A 250 -24.55 11.59 1.92
C LYS A 250 -24.90 10.20 2.47
N VAL A 251 -24.75 9.14 1.67
CA VAL A 251 -25.08 7.75 2.05
C VAL A 251 -23.83 7.02 2.55
N SER A 252 -22.68 7.33 1.97
CA SER A 252 -21.34 6.87 2.36
C SER A 252 -21.00 7.12 3.85
N SER A 253 -21.43 8.26 4.40
CA SER A 253 -21.08 8.72 5.75
C SER A 253 -21.87 8.04 6.88
N GLN A 254 -22.85 7.18 6.58
CA GLN A 254 -23.68 6.56 7.60
C GLN A 254 -23.16 5.15 7.96
N LEU A 255 -22.94 4.88 9.25
CA LEU A 255 -22.62 3.54 9.82
C LEU A 255 -23.55 2.41 9.32
N GLY A 256 -24.75 2.76 8.84
CA GLY A 256 -25.71 1.81 8.24
C GLY A 256 -25.22 1.16 6.94
N PHE A 257 -24.35 1.81 6.15
CA PHE A 257 -23.86 1.27 4.88
C PHE A 257 -22.97 0.03 5.08
N MET A 258 -22.11 0.04 6.10
CA MET A 258 -21.26 -1.11 6.43
C MET A 258 -22.09 -2.34 6.83
N ASN A 259 -23.18 -2.15 7.57
CA ASN A 259 -24.07 -3.23 7.94
C ASN A 259 -24.78 -3.82 6.71
N GLU A 260 -25.18 -2.98 5.76
CA GLU A 260 -25.83 -3.45 4.54
C GLU A 260 -24.87 -4.25 3.65
N VAL A 261 -23.64 -3.77 3.48
CA VAL A 261 -22.64 -4.51 2.71
C VAL A 261 -22.19 -5.79 3.42
N LYS A 262 -22.13 -5.80 4.76
CA LYS A 262 -21.87 -7.03 5.52
C LYS A 262 -22.92 -8.10 5.22
N LYS A 263 -24.22 -7.75 5.24
CA LYS A 263 -25.29 -8.70 4.87
C LYS A 263 -25.12 -9.21 3.43
N GLU A 264 -24.72 -8.34 2.51
CA GLU A 264 -24.46 -8.72 1.13
C GLU A 264 -23.27 -9.69 1.00
N MET A 265 -22.21 -9.51 1.80
CA MET A 265 -21.09 -10.45 1.88
C MET A 265 -21.47 -11.79 2.54
N GLU A 266 -22.35 -11.77 3.54
CA GLU A 266 -22.91 -13.00 4.13
C GLU A 266 -23.70 -13.79 3.07
N ILE A 267 -24.52 -13.11 2.24
CA ILE A 267 -25.24 -13.75 1.12
C ILE A 267 -24.27 -14.43 0.14
N LEU A 268 -23.17 -13.75 -0.23
CA LEU A 268 -22.13 -14.33 -1.09
C LEU A 268 -21.48 -15.56 -0.46
N SER A 269 -21.21 -15.51 0.85
CA SER A 269 -20.63 -16.63 1.59
C SER A 269 -21.55 -17.85 1.56
N TYR A 270 -22.85 -17.66 1.82
CA TYR A 270 -23.84 -18.73 1.74
C TYR A 270 -24.02 -19.27 0.31
N PHE A 271 -23.94 -18.39 -0.70
CA PHE A 271 -23.96 -18.81 -2.10
C PHE A 271 -22.77 -19.72 -2.42
N ILE A 272 -21.58 -19.43 -1.89
CA ILE A 272 -20.41 -20.31 -2.02
C ILE A 272 -20.69 -21.65 -1.35
N SER A 273 -21.15 -21.68 -0.09
CA SER A 273 -21.47 -22.94 0.61
C SER A 273 -22.49 -23.80 -0.16
N PHE A 274 -23.48 -23.15 -0.81
CA PHE A 274 -24.40 -23.81 -1.71
C PHE A 274 -23.68 -24.44 -2.92
N MET A 275 -22.81 -23.67 -3.59
CA MET A 275 -22.04 -24.16 -4.74
C MET A 275 -21.04 -25.25 -4.36
N GLU A 276 -20.42 -25.18 -3.19
CA GLU A 276 -19.54 -26.24 -2.67
C GLU A 276 -20.28 -27.56 -2.49
N THR A 277 -21.51 -27.50 -1.98
CA THR A 277 -22.38 -28.67 -1.80
C THR A 277 -22.85 -29.21 -3.16
N PHE A 278 -23.11 -28.32 -4.12
CA PHE A 278 -23.50 -28.69 -5.48
C PHE A 278 -22.38 -29.36 -6.28
N GLU A 279 -21.22 -28.72 -6.37
CA GLU A 279 -20.05 -29.19 -7.12
C GLU A 279 -19.30 -30.31 -6.40
N LYS A 280 -19.59 -30.54 -5.10
CA LYS A 280 -18.84 -31.43 -4.20
C LYS A 280 -17.34 -31.10 -4.12
N LYS A 281 -16.99 -29.86 -4.42
CA LYS A 281 -15.64 -29.28 -4.35
C LYS A 281 -15.64 -28.20 -3.27
N LYS A 282 -14.52 -27.99 -2.57
CA LYS A 282 -14.39 -26.80 -1.72
C LYS A 282 -14.03 -25.62 -2.63
N ILE A 283 -14.68 -24.47 -2.46
CA ILE A 283 -14.44 -23.27 -3.26
C ILE A 283 -13.82 -22.24 -2.33
N ARG A 284 -12.61 -21.80 -2.67
CA ARG A 284 -11.87 -20.81 -1.89
C ARG A 284 -11.68 -19.55 -2.73
N VAL A 285 -12.01 -18.40 -2.17
CA VAL A 285 -11.83 -17.11 -2.83
C VAL A 285 -10.55 -16.48 -2.31
N VAL A 286 -9.56 -16.31 -3.17
CA VAL A 286 -8.28 -15.68 -2.86
C VAL A 286 -8.34 -14.21 -3.27
N LEU A 287 -8.37 -13.31 -2.28
CA LEU A 287 -8.41 -11.86 -2.47
C LEU A 287 -6.98 -11.31 -2.49
N GLU A 288 -6.48 -10.91 -3.64
CA GLU A 288 -5.14 -10.31 -3.80
C GLU A 288 -5.22 -8.80 -3.64
N ILE A 289 -4.74 -8.27 -2.52
CA ILE A 289 -4.79 -6.84 -2.18
C ILE A 289 -3.40 -6.23 -2.37
N THR A 290 -3.27 -5.33 -3.35
CA THR A 290 -2.00 -4.66 -3.70
C THR A 290 -2.11 -3.13 -3.57
N HIS A 291 -0.97 -2.46 -3.49
CA HIS A 291 -0.83 -1.00 -3.55
C HIS A 291 -1.52 -0.21 -2.42
N LEU A 292 -1.69 -0.81 -1.25
CA LEU A 292 -2.30 -0.14 -0.10
C LEU A 292 -1.41 1.00 0.46
N ASP A 293 -0.11 0.93 0.18
CA ASP A 293 0.92 1.93 0.51
C ASP A 293 0.72 3.29 -0.16
N ARG A 294 -0.03 3.36 -1.27
CA ARG A 294 -0.30 4.61 -1.99
C ARG A 294 -1.56 5.33 -1.52
N CYS A 295 -2.30 4.74 -0.59
CA CYS A 295 -3.55 5.29 -0.09
C CYS A 295 -3.33 6.12 1.18
N ASN A 296 -4.28 7.02 1.48
CA ASN A 296 -4.24 7.80 2.72
C ASN A 296 -4.37 6.86 3.96
N PRO A 297 -3.58 7.09 5.03
CA PRO A 297 -3.67 6.39 6.32
C PRO A 297 -5.07 5.99 6.79
N ARG A 298 -6.04 6.92 6.78
CA ARG A 298 -7.41 6.65 7.25
C ARG A 298 -8.14 5.63 6.39
N ARG A 299 -7.88 5.64 5.07
CA ARG A 299 -8.50 4.72 4.12
C ARG A 299 -7.89 3.33 4.21
N ILE A 300 -6.58 3.23 4.53
CA ILE A 300 -5.88 1.97 4.78
C ILE A 300 -6.55 1.20 5.92
N VAL A 301 -6.81 1.86 7.05
CA VAL A 301 -7.51 1.26 8.20
C VAL A 301 -8.88 0.72 7.79
N GLY A 302 -9.65 1.48 7.01
CA GLY A 302 -10.96 1.03 6.54
C GLY A 302 -10.93 -0.23 5.66
N VAL A 303 -9.89 -0.41 4.84
CA VAL A 303 -9.70 -1.65 4.06
C VAL A 303 -9.32 -2.82 4.97
N LEU A 304 -8.41 -2.60 5.93
CA LEU A 304 -8.00 -3.64 6.88
C LEU A 304 -9.17 -4.09 7.78
N ASP A 305 -10.01 -3.16 8.21
CA ASP A 305 -11.25 -3.47 8.95
C ASP A 305 -12.24 -4.26 8.09
N ALA A 306 -12.36 -3.93 6.79
CA ALA A 306 -13.20 -4.69 5.87
C ALA A 306 -12.70 -6.13 5.64
N ILE A 307 -11.37 -6.34 5.57
CA ILE A 307 -10.78 -7.69 5.53
C ILE A 307 -11.13 -8.43 6.83
N ASN A 308 -11.03 -7.78 7.98
CA ASN A 308 -11.39 -8.39 9.25
C ASN A 308 -12.88 -8.78 9.29
N ILE A 309 -13.77 -7.95 8.76
CA ILE A 309 -15.21 -8.25 8.64
C ILE A 309 -15.45 -9.47 7.74
N LEU A 310 -14.75 -9.55 6.61
CA LEU A 310 -14.81 -10.68 5.67
C LEU A 310 -14.35 -12.02 6.29
N LEU A 311 -13.40 -11.95 7.22
CA LEU A 311 -12.80 -13.10 7.87
C LEU A 311 -13.38 -13.39 9.27
N SER A 312 -14.33 -12.57 9.75
CA SER A 312 -14.90 -12.69 11.10
C SER A 312 -15.73 -13.96 11.31
N ASP A 313 -16.23 -14.56 10.23
CA ASP A 313 -17.07 -15.75 10.29
C ASP A 313 -16.23 -17.03 10.14
N GLU A 314 -16.30 -17.93 11.13
CA GLU A 314 -15.50 -19.17 11.18
C GLU A 314 -15.68 -20.10 9.98
N GLY A 315 -16.77 -19.95 9.22
CA GLY A 315 -17.06 -20.71 8.01
C GLY A 315 -16.78 -19.97 6.69
N SER A 316 -16.14 -18.80 6.71
CA SER A 316 -16.03 -17.99 5.49
C SER A 316 -15.00 -18.57 4.49
N PRO A 317 -15.31 -18.55 3.18
CA PRO A 317 -14.47 -19.16 2.14
C PRO A 317 -13.32 -18.25 1.67
N PHE A 318 -13.07 -17.13 2.36
CA PHE A 318 -12.14 -16.08 1.91
C PHE A 318 -10.73 -16.29 2.46
N ILE A 319 -9.74 -16.13 1.60
CA ILE A 319 -8.33 -16.04 1.95
C ILE A 319 -7.82 -14.71 1.41
N SER A 320 -7.39 -13.81 2.29
CA SER A 320 -6.86 -12.50 1.88
C SER A 320 -5.33 -12.55 1.78
N MET A 321 -4.78 -12.15 0.64
CA MET A 321 -3.36 -11.97 0.41
C MET A 321 -3.02 -10.48 0.40
N LEU A 322 -2.35 -10.01 1.43
CA LEU A 322 -1.92 -8.62 1.56
C LEU A 322 -0.50 -8.44 1.03
N ALA A 323 -0.37 -7.84 -0.15
CA ALA A 323 0.87 -7.66 -0.90
C ALA A 323 1.39 -6.21 -0.78
N VAL A 324 2.01 -5.87 0.36
CA VAL A 324 2.44 -4.50 0.69
C VAL A 324 3.68 -4.52 1.58
N ASN A 325 4.54 -3.50 1.54
CA ASN A 325 5.64 -3.39 2.51
C ASN A 325 5.09 -3.14 3.94
N PRO A 326 5.37 -4.02 4.92
CA PRO A 326 4.86 -3.87 6.28
C PRO A 326 5.42 -2.64 7.02
N GLU A 327 6.61 -2.17 6.67
CA GLU A 327 7.20 -0.96 7.27
C GLU A 327 6.39 0.29 6.89
N VAL A 328 6.12 0.45 5.59
CA VAL A 328 5.30 1.55 5.08
C VAL A 328 3.89 1.48 5.66
N LEU A 329 3.27 0.29 5.71
CA LEU A 329 1.96 0.13 6.35
C LEU A 329 1.98 0.51 7.83
N ALA A 330 3.00 0.12 8.58
CA ALA A 330 3.11 0.44 10.00
C ALA A 330 3.26 1.96 10.23
N GLU A 331 4.05 2.64 9.40
CA GLU A 331 4.20 4.10 9.46
C GLU A 331 2.88 4.82 9.15
N GLN A 332 2.19 4.42 8.07
CA GLN A 332 0.90 5.02 7.72
C GLN A 332 -0.16 4.78 8.81
N LEU A 333 -0.16 3.61 9.44
CA LEU A 333 -1.07 3.30 10.55
C LEU A 333 -0.76 4.12 11.81
N ASN A 334 0.52 4.35 12.13
CA ASN A 334 0.90 5.24 13.23
C ASN A 334 0.48 6.70 12.94
N TYR A 335 0.59 7.17 11.69
CA TYR A 335 0.11 8.51 11.32
C TYR A 335 -1.41 8.67 11.44
N ALA A 336 -2.18 7.58 11.33
CA ALA A 336 -3.64 7.57 11.53
C ALA A 336 -4.06 7.69 13.02
N GLU A 337 -3.15 8.14 13.90
CA GLU A 337 -3.15 8.26 15.38
C GLU A 337 -4.43 8.80 16.06
N SER A 338 -5.47 9.19 15.31
CA SER A 338 -6.80 9.46 15.85
C SER A 338 -7.63 8.20 16.16
N CYS A 339 -7.20 6.99 15.77
CA CYS A 339 -8.02 5.77 15.90
C CYS A 339 -7.53 4.72 16.92
N PHE A 340 -6.29 4.80 17.41
CA PHE A 340 -5.70 3.78 18.30
C PHE A 340 -5.15 4.41 19.60
N SER A 341 -5.38 3.76 20.74
CA SER A 341 -4.84 4.21 22.04
C SER A 341 -3.32 4.08 22.08
N LYS A 342 -2.64 4.99 22.80
CA LYS A 342 -1.17 5.17 22.91
C LYS A 342 -0.33 3.93 23.28
N GLU A 343 -0.94 2.78 23.48
CA GLU A 343 -0.32 1.55 23.97
C GLU A 343 -0.23 0.44 22.90
N ASP A 344 -1.01 0.51 21.81
CA ASP A 344 -0.95 -0.48 20.73
C ASP A 344 -0.22 0.07 19.49
N ARG A 345 1.06 -0.31 19.33
CA ARG A 345 1.85 -0.04 18.12
C ARG A 345 1.19 -0.67 16.89
N ALA A 346 1.27 -0.02 15.72
CA ALA A 346 0.74 -0.53 14.44
C ALA A 346 1.13 -1.99 14.11
N HIS A 347 2.32 -2.44 14.52
CA HIS A 347 2.74 -3.83 14.35
C HIS A 347 1.89 -4.84 15.13
N SER A 348 1.38 -4.49 16.31
CA SER A 348 0.48 -5.34 17.10
C SER A 348 -0.84 -5.56 16.36
N PHE A 349 -1.39 -4.50 15.78
CA PHE A 349 -2.60 -4.56 14.95
C PHE A 349 -2.40 -5.45 13.72
N LEU A 350 -1.30 -5.26 12.97
CA LEU A 350 -0.97 -6.09 11.82
C LEU A 350 -0.76 -7.56 12.19
N ASN A 351 -0.11 -7.85 13.32
CA ASN A 351 0.08 -9.23 13.80
C ASN A 351 -1.24 -9.91 14.21
N ARG A 352 -2.26 -9.14 14.63
CA ARG A 352 -3.60 -9.69 14.91
C ARG A 352 -4.39 -9.98 13.63
N LEU A 353 -4.17 -9.20 12.57
CA LEU A 353 -4.85 -9.37 11.29
C LEU A 353 -4.22 -10.45 10.42
N VAL A 354 -2.88 -10.52 10.39
CA VAL A 354 -2.11 -11.38 9.50
C VAL A 354 -1.84 -12.72 10.16
N THR A 355 -2.58 -13.75 9.73
CA THR A 355 -2.42 -15.12 10.23
C THR A 355 -1.10 -15.77 9.79
N LEU A 356 -0.58 -15.40 8.63
CA LEU A 356 0.69 -15.90 8.10
C LEU A 356 1.46 -14.76 7.43
N ALA A 357 2.57 -14.35 8.03
CA ALA A 357 3.49 -13.39 7.43
C ALA A 357 4.59 -14.12 6.64
N PHE A 358 4.73 -13.79 5.36
CA PHE A 358 5.73 -14.34 4.48
C PHE A 358 6.57 -13.21 3.88
N THR A 359 7.82 -13.12 4.30
CA THR A 359 8.77 -12.12 3.80
C THR A 359 9.71 -12.76 2.79
N ILE A 360 9.69 -12.25 1.56
CA ILE A 360 10.62 -12.61 0.51
C ILE A 360 11.94 -11.85 0.78
N PRO A 361 13.08 -12.55 0.93
CA PRO A 361 14.39 -11.91 1.13
C PRO A 361 14.79 -11.02 -0.04
N GLU A 362 15.83 -10.20 0.13
CA GLU A 362 16.36 -9.38 -0.97
C GLU A 362 16.76 -10.20 -2.21
N LEU A 363 16.77 -9.54 -3.37
CA LEU A 363 17.14 -10.18 -4.64
C LEU A 363 18.60 -10.68 -4.60
N CYS A 364 18.81 -11.92 -5.03
CA CYS A 364 20.16 -12.42 -5.31
C CYS A 364 20.83 -11.66 -6.47
N ASP A 365 22.16 -11.71 -6.50
CA ASP A 365 22.99 -11.13 -7.55
C ASP A 365 22.63 -11.60 -8.96
N SER A 366 22.25 -12.87 -9.12
CA SER A 366 21.80 -13.45 -10.39
C SER A 366 20.45 -12.86 -10.83
N SER A 367 19.48 -12.74 -9.92
CA SER A 367 18.17 -12.12 -10.20
C SER A 367 18.28 -10.61 -10.45
N LYS A 368 19.09 -9.88 -9.68
CA LYS A 368 19.37 -8.45 -9.92
C LYS A 368 19.90 -8.22 -11.34
N ARG A 369 20.84 -9.06 -11.80
CA ARG A 369 21.38 -9.00 -13.18
C ARG A 369 20.31 -9.21 -14.23
N ASN A 370 19.43 -10.19 -14.04
CA ASN A 370 18.34 -10.47 -14.97
C ASN A 370 17.35 -9.31 -15.05
N ILE A 371 17.03 -8.67 -13.92
CA ILE A 371 16.15 -7.50 -13.88
C ILE A 371 16.79 -6.30 -14.58
N ILE A 372 18.05 -5.99 -14.28
CA ILE A 372 18.80 -4.92 -14.96
C ILE A 372 18.81 -5.16 -16.48
N LYS A 373 19.08 -6.40 -16.91
CA LYS A 373 19.06 -6.78 -18.32
C LYS A 373 17.70 -6.56 -18.98
N ARG A 374 16.61 -6.94 -18.30
CA ARG A 374 15.23 -6.77 -18.80
C ARG A 374 14.85 -5.29 -18.93
N ILE A 375 15.20 -4.47 -17.95
CA ILE A 375 14.89 -3.04 -17.96
C ILE A 375 15.75 -2.31 -19.00
N SER A 376 17.04 -2.65 -19.12
CA SER A 376 17.93 -2.04 -20.11
C SER A 376 17.47 -2.36 -21.53
N SER A 377 17.01 -3.59 -21.79
CA SER A 377 16.50 -4.02 -23.10
C SER A 377 15.08 -3.53 -23.41
N GLY A 378 14.46 -2.72 -22.55
CA GLY A 378 13.09 -2.23 -22.74
C GLY A 378 11.99 -3.31 -22.60
N HIS A 379 12.33 -4.52 -22.15
CA HIS A 379 11.40 -5.62 -21.96
C HIS A 379 10.93 -5.67 -20.51
N LEU A 380 9.98 -4.81 -20.14
CA LEU A 380 9.05 -5.12 -19.05
C LEU A 380 7.68 -4.58 -19.41
N GLU A 381 6.72 -5.51 -19.39
CA GLU A 381 5.27 -5.33 -19.48
C GLU A 381 4.84 -4.10 -18.66
N LEU A 382 3.99 -3.27 -19.26
CA LEU A 382 3.17 -2.34 -18.49
C LEU A 382 2.49 -3.13 -17.36
N PRO A 383 2.22 -2.52 -16.19
CA PRO A 383 1.31 -3.14 -15.24
C PRO A 383 0.03 -3.56 -15.99
N ASP A 384 -0.31 -4.85 -15.96
CA ASP A 384 -1.46 -5.51 -16.63
C ASP A 384 -2.84 -4.95 -16.16
N ASP A 385 -2.87 -3.77 -15.54
CA ASP A 385 -4.07 -3.08 -15.08
C ASP A 385 -4.82 -2.35 -16.23
N ILE A 386 -4.33 -2.44 -17.47
CA ILE A 386 -5.00 -1.96 -18.68
C ILE A 386 -5.19 -3.14 -19.63
N GLU A 387 -6.19 -3.97 -19.37
CA GLU A 387 -6.79 -4.79 -20.42
C GLU A 387 -7.53 -3.86 -21.39
N ASP A 388 -6.83 -3.41 -22.44
CA ASP A 388 -7.45 -3.06 -23.72
C ASP A 388 -6.40 -3.09 -24.84
N LYS A 389 -6.59 -4.06 -25.75
CA LYS A 389 -6.01 -4.27 -27.11
C LYS A 389 -4.60 -3.73 -27.43
N PRO A 390 -3.70 -4.57 -27.99
CA PRO A 390 -2.38 -4.11 -28.44
C PRO A 390 -2.51 -3.25 -29.71
N LEU A 391 -2.24 -1.94 -29.59
CA LEU A 391 -1.98 -1.06 -30.72
C LEU A 391 -0.48 -0.73 -30.79
N SER A 392 0.31 -1.73 -31.21
CA SER A 392 1.71 -1.54 -31.55
C SER A 392 1.83 -0.92 -32.94
N SER A 393 1.73 0.41 -33.06
CA SER A 393 2.30 1.21 -34.18
C SER A 393 1.84 2.69 -34.15
N SER A 394 2.02 3.47 -33.08
CA SER A 394 1.66 4.91 -33.13
C SER A 394 2.40 5.85 -32.16
N PHE A 395 3.53 5.46 -31.56
CA PHE A 395 4.24 6.35 -30.61
C PHE A 395 5.21 7.36 -31.25
N GLU A 396 5.16 7.54 -32.57
CA GLU A 396 6.00 8.51 -33.31
C GLU A 396 5.28 9.80 -33.72
N LYS A 397 4.04 10.09 -33.27
CA LYS A 397 3.28 11.20 -33.87
C LYS A 397 2.44 12.11 -32.97
N TYR A 398 2.75 12.20 -31.68
CA TYR A 398 2.13 13.19 -30.79
C TYR A 398 3.20 13.96 -30.00
N SER A 399 3.89 14.86 -30.70
CA SER A 399 4.59 16.00 -30.11
C SER A 399 4.32 17.23 -30.96
N GLU A 400 3.05 17.58 -31.10
CA GLU A 400 2.62 18.92 -31.53
C GLU A 400 1.59 19.41 -30.50
N GLU A 401 1.73 20.67 -30.11
CA GLU A 401 0.93 21.41 -29.11
C GLU A 401 1.35 21.30 -27.63
N CYS A 402 2.56 21.76 -27.34
CA CYS A 402 2.82 22.59 -26.15
C CYS A 402 3.71 23.77 -26.57
N HIS A 403 3.10 24.78 -27.20
CA HIS A 403 3.76 26.07 -27.42
C HIS A 403 3.95 26.79 -26.08
N VAL A 404 5.07 26.51 -25.41
CA VAL A 404 5.65 27.43 -24.43
C VAL A 404 6.56 28.38 -25.22
N ILE A 405 6.23 29.67 -25.19
CA ILE A 405 7.01 30.75 -25.81
C ILE A 405 8.40 30.77 -25.15
N LEU A 406 9.38 30.17 -25.83
CA LEU A 406 10.80 30.40 -25.58
C LEU A 406 11.32 31.19 -26.78
N THR A 407 11.72 32.43 -26.48
CA THR A 407 12.31 33.41 -27.38
C THR A 407 13.43 32.76 -28.20
N GLU A 408 13.37 32.88 -29.52
CA GLU A 408 14.36 32.39 -30.49
C GLU A 408 15.79 32.82 -30.09
N ARG A 409 16.55 31.89 -29.51
CA ARG A 409 18.00 31.86 -29.66
C ARG A 409 18.29 30.75 -30.66
N LYS A 410 19.08 31.06 -31.69
CA LYS A 410 19.60 30.10 -32.66
C LYS A 410 20.14 28.86 -31.95
N ASP A 411 19.42 27.75 -32.04
CA ASP A 411 19.86 26.47 -31.53
C ASP A 411 21.12 26.02 -32.31
N PRO A 412 22.17 25.53 -31.63
CA PRO A 412 23.24 24.83 -32.34
C PRO A 412 22.65 23.55 -32.94
N GLU A 413 22.94 23.27 -34.23
CA GLU A 413 22.63 21.96 -34.82
C GLU A 413 23.35 20.86 -34.03
N ILE A 414 22.61 20.18 -33.16
CA ILE A 414 23.10 19.06 -32.37
C ILE A 414 23.24 17.85 -33.30
N ASN A 415 24.41 17.68 -33.91
CA ASN A 415 24.72 16.56 -34.79
C ASN A 415 25.19 15.35 -33.94
N LEU A 416 24.23 14.64 -33.33
CA LEU A 416 24.51 13.44 -32.52
C LEU A 416 24.55 12.19 -33.41
N ASN A 417 25.65 11.45 -33.36
CA ASN A 417 25.65 10.08 -33.88
C ASN A 417 24.88 9.17 -32.90
N GLU A 418 23.62 8.89 -33.21
CA GLU A 418 22.72 8.07 -32.39
C GLU A 418 23.32 6.69 -32.11
N LYS A 419 24.01 6.10 -33.10
CA LYS A 419 24.56 4.74 -32.97
C LYS A 419 25.71 4.66 -31.98
N ASP A 420 26.61 5.64 -32.01
CA ASP A 420 27.74 5.71 -31.07
C ASP A 420 27.27 6.00 -29.64
N THR A 421 26.22 6.81 -29.51
CA THR A 421 25.60 7.14 -28.22
C THR A 421 24.98 5.90 -27.60
N GLU A 422 24.23 5.12 -28.38
CA GLU A 422 23.59 3.89 -27.90
C GLU A 422 24.61 2.80 -27.55
N ASN A 423 25.71 2.68 -28.32
CA ASN A 423 26.80 1.77 -27.99
C ASN A 423 27.45 2.14 -26.64
N LEU A 424 27.60 3.44 -26.36
CA LEU A 424 28.16 3.92 -25.10
C LEU A 424 27.20 3.67 -23.93
N ILE A 425 25.90 3.89 -24.13
CA ILE A 425 24.85 3.56 -23.17
C ILE A 425 24.89 2.06 -22.83
N GLU A 426 24.95 1.17 -23.83
CA GLU A 426 25.03 -0.28 -23.59
C GLU A 426 26.35 -0.66 -22.88
N SER A 427 27.47 0.01 -23.17
CA SER A 427 28.73 -0.24 -22.45
C SER A 427 28.63 0.06 -20.95
N VAL A 428 27.89 1.12 -20.58
CA VAL A 428 27.63 1.49 -19.18
C VAL A 428 26.66 0.50 -18.53
N PHE A 429 25.61 0.10 -19.23
CA PHE A 429 24.69 -0.95 -18.75
C PHE A 429 25.37 -2.29 -18.55
N GLN A 430 26.29 -2.65 -19.45
CA GLN A 430 27.11 -3.83 -19.30
C GLN A 430 28.00 -3.75 -18.06
N CYS A 431 28.62 -2.59 -17.78
CA CYS A 431 29.39 -2.39 -16.56
C CYS A 431 28.53 -2.58 -15.29
N ILE A 432 27.33 -1.98 -15.26
CA ILE A 432 26.40 -2.08 -14.12
C ILE A 432 25.92 -3.52 -13.92
N ARG A 433 25.67 -4.26 -15.01
CA ARG A 433 25.20 -5.64 -15.00
C ARG A 433 26.29 -6.62 -14.56
N ASP A 434 27.47 -6.54 -15.18
CA ASP A 434 28.47 -7.60 -15.08
C ASP A 434 29.38 -7.42 -13.86
N LYS A 435 29.74 -6.17 -13.49
CA LYS A 435 30.63 -5.92 -12.35
C LYS A 435 29.95 -6.15 -11.01
N CYS A 436 30.57 -6.97 -10.17
CA CYS A 436 30.07 -7.31 -8.83
C CYS A 436 29.98 -6.12 -7.88
N ILE A 437 30.77 -5.07 -8.12
CA ILE A 437 30.86 -3.89 -7.26
C ILE A 437 29.51 -3.17 -7.20
N PHE A 438 28.88 -2.93 -8.36
CA PHE A 438 27.61 -2.20 -8.42
C PHE A 438 26.44 -2.94 -7.77
N ARG A 439 26.46 -4.28 -7.76
CA ARG A 439 25.36 -5.08 -7.16
C ARG A 439 25.23 -4.95 -5.64
N LYS A 440 26.33 -4.56 -4.97
CA LYS A 440 26.35 -4.26 -3.53
C LYS A 440 25.72 -2.91 -3.21
N TYR A 441 25.84 -1.94 -4.11
CA TYR A 441 25.38 -0.56 -3.89
C TYR A 441 23.98 -0.31 -4.43
N ILE A 442 23.57 -1.04 -5.47
CA ILE A 442 22.23 -0.92 -6.05
C ILE A 442 21.24 -1.69 -5.18
N MET A 443 20.28 -0.96 -4.62
CA MET A 443 19.12 -1.52 -3.93
C MET A 443 18.33 -2.47 -4.84
N GLY A 444 17.78 -3.54 -4.26
CA GLY A 444 17.02 -4.55 -5.00
C GLY A 444 15.63 -4.13 -5.49
N ASP A 445 15.31 -2.84 -5.48
CA ASP A 445 14.02 -2.34 -5.95
C ASP A 445 14.05 -2.08 -7.48
N THR A 446 12.92 -2.35 -8.14
CA THR A 446 12.79 -2.14 -9.58
C THR A 446 12.71 -0.65 -9.93
N MET A 447 12.13 0.18 -9.07
CA MET A 447 12.04 1.62 -9.33
C MET A 447 13.41 2.29 -9.20
N SER A 448 14.24 1.90 -8.22
CA SER A 448 15.61 2.40 -8.10
C SER A 448 16.48 2.00 -9.31
N ILE A 449 16.39 0.74 -9.77
CA ILE A 449 17.09 0.29 -10.98
C ILE A 449 16.61 1.06 -12.22
N ARG A 450 15.30 1.28 -12.36
CA ARG A 450 14.74 2.08 -13.46
C ARG A 450 15.24 3.52 -13.42
N ARG A 451 15.26 4.15 -12.24
CA ARG A 451 15.80 5.50 -12.06
C ARG A 451 17.27 5.57 -12.49
N ILE A 452 18.10 4.59 -12.11
CA ILE A 452 19.51 4.51 -12.52
C ILE A 452 19.64 4.39 -14.03
N ILE A 453 18.93 3.46 -14.67
CA ILE A 453 19.00 3.23 -16.13
C ILE A 453 18.57 4.50 -16.90
N THR A 454 17.46 5.12 -16.50
CA THR A 454 17.00 6.37 -17.10
C THR A 454 17.98 7.52 -16.87
N SER A 455 18.55 7.62 -15.67
CA SER A 455 19.55 8.66 -15.36
C SER A 455 20.82 8.50 -16.18
N VAL A 456 21.31 7.27 -16.36
CA VAL A 456 22.48 6.98 -17.21
C VAL A 456 22.22 7.43 -18.65
N ARG A 457 21.06 7.09 -19.23
CA ARG A 457 20.68 7.51 -20.59
C ARG A 457 20.69 9.03 -20.71
N MET A 458 19.99 9.72 -19.81
CA MET A 458 19.90 11.18 -19.82
C MET A 458 21.27 11.84 -19.64
N SER A 459 22.09 11.37 -18.70
CA SER A 459 23.42 11.91 -18.44
C SER A 459 24.36 11.75 -19.63
N ILE A 460 24.35 10.59 -20.31
CA ILE A 460 25.20 10.35 -21.50
C ILE A 460 24.77 11.24 -22.66
N ILE A 461 23.46 11.35 -22.91
CA ILE A 461 22.92 12.24 -23.96
C ILE A 461 23.37 13.67 -23.69
N ILE A 462 23.24 14.17 -22.44
CA ILE A 462 23.68 15.52 -22.08
C ILE A 462 25.20 15.70 -22.19
N MET A 463 26.00 14.72 -21.79
CA MET A 463 27.47 14.80 -21.96
C MET A 463 27.86 14.91 -23.44
N LYS A 464 27.18 14.15 -24.32
CA LYS A 464 27.41 14.17 -25.76
C LYS A 464 26.96 15.48 -26.39
N THR A 465 25.81 16.03 -26.01
CA THR A 465 25.33 17.32 -26.54
C THR A 465 26.23 18.48 -26.13
N LEU A 466 26.83 18.43 -24.93
CA LEU A 466 27.77 19.43 -24.44
C LEU A 466 29.18 19.32 -25.06
N GLY A 467 29.46 18.27 -25.85
CA GLY A 467 30.77 18.06 -26.48
C GLY A 467 31.90 17.73 -25.50
N HIS A 468 31.57 17.25 -24.29
CA HIS A 468 32.58 16.88 -23.30
C HIS A 468 33.19 15.50 -23.60
N ASP A 469 34.48 15.34 -23.30
CA ASP A 469 35.13 14.02 -23.27
C ASP A 469 34.42 13.14 -22.24
N LEU A 470 33.85 12.02 -22.69
CA LEU A 470 33.13 11.13 -21.79
C LEU A 470 34.12 10.39 -20.89
N PRO A 471 33.90 10.41 -19.56
CA PRO A 471 34.66 9.57 -18.65
C PRO A 471 34.40 8.09 -18.94
N SER A 472 35.27 7.23 -18.39
CA SER A 472 35.12 5.78 -18.50
C SER A 472 33.69 5.35 -18.12
N ALA A 473 33.14 4.37 -18.86
CA ALA A 473 31.80 3.85 -18.63
C ALA A 473 31.54 3.46 -17.16
N GLU A 474 32.58 2.97 -16.48
CA GLU A 474 32.55 2.65 -15.06
C GLU A 474 32.43 3.88 -14.15
N HIS A 475 33.14 4.96 -14.46
CA HIS A 475 33.10 6.19 -13.68
C HIS A 475 31.74 6.89 -13.83
N THR A 476 31.18 6.88 -15.04
CA THR A 476 29.81 7.39 -15.29
C THR A 476 28.76 6.57 -14.54
N ALA A 477 28.85 5.23 -14.59
CA ALA A 477 27.98 4.36 -13.80
C ALA A 477 28.07 4.65 -12.30
N ALA A 478 29.29 4.74 -11.77
CA ALA A 478 29.55 5.02 -10.36
C ALA A 478 28.97 6.38 -9.92
N TRP A 479 29.15 7.42 -10.74
CA TRP A 479 28.59 8.73 -10.44
C TRP A 479 27.06 8.73 -10.36
N VAL A 480 26.40 8.08 -11.33
CA VAL A 480 24.92 7.99 -11.33
C VAL A 480 24.41 7.16 -10.16
N VAL A 481 25.11 6.09 -9.78
CA VAL A 481 24.76 5.29 -8.59
C VAL A 481 24.93 6.12 -7.31
N LEU A 482 26.04 6.86 -7.18
CA LEU A 482 26.30 7.74 -6.04
C LEU A 482 25.18 8.78 -5.85
N ALA A 483 24.80 9.46 -6.93
CA ALA A 483 23.75 10.49 -6.90
C ALA A 483 22.34 9.93 -6.66
N ASN A 484 22.07 8.67 -7.02
CA ASN A 484 20.78 8.04 -6.73
C ASN A 484 20.70 7.46 -5.31
N GLN A 485 21.79 6.89 -4.79
CA GLN A 485 21.79 6.18 -3.52
C GLN A 485 22.06 7.09 -2.31
N TRP A 486 22.82 8.18 -2.50
CA TRP A 486 23.16 9.12 -1.44
C TRP A 486 22.99 10.59 -1.88
N PRO A 487 21.77 11.00 -2.28
CA PRO A 487 21.51 12.37 -2.73
C PRO A 487 21.87 13.43 -1.68
N CYS A 488 21.58 13.22 -0.39
CA CYS A 488 21.82 14.20 0.66
C CYS A 488 23.32 14.38 0.93
N ARG A 489 24.07 13.30 1.16
CA ARG A 489 25.54 13.36 1.37
C ARG A 489 26.27 13.90 0.14
N LEU A 490 25.85 13.52 -1.07
CA LEU A 490 26.43 14.09 -2.29
C LEU A 490 26.13 15.59 -2.42
N SER A 491 24.89 16.02 -2.22
CA SER A 491 24.53 17.44 -2.21
C SER A 491 25.31 18.23 -1.14
N TRP A 492 25.55 17.63 0.03
CA TRP A 492 26.37 18.24 1.07
C TRP A 492 27.82 18.45 0.62
N ILE A 493 28.44 17.43 0.01
CA ILE A 493 29.79 17.55 -0.55
C ILE A 493 29.85 18.64 -1.62
N LEU A 494 28.88 18.63 -2.56
CA LEU A 494 28.82 19.64 -3.61
C LEU A 494 28.62 21.05 -3.07
N GLN A 495 27.86 21.20 -1.98
CA GLN A 495 27.71 22.49 -1.30
C GLN A 495 29.02 22.93 -0.64
N CYS A 496 29.72 22.04 0.06
CA CYS A 496 31.00 22.38 0.68
C CYS A 496 32.05 22.77 -0.37
N MET A 497 32.09 22.06 -1.51
CA MET A 497 32.96 22.42 -2.62
C MET A 497 32.63 23.80 -3.21
N GLU A 498 31.34 24.13 -3.31
CA GLU A 498 30.87 25.43 -3.80
C GLU A 498 31.26 26.56 -2.83
N ASP A 499 31.09 26.34 -1.53
CA ASP A 499 31.51 27.28 -0.49
C ASP A 499 33.03 27.47 -0.47
N ASP A 500 33.81 26.39 -0.56
CA ASP A 500 35.28 26.44 -0.58
C ASP A 500 35.79 27.20 -1.81
N LYS A 501 35.14 27.01 -2.97
CA LYS A 501 35.45 27.76 -4.19
C LYS A 501 35.14 29.25 -4.01
N GLN A 502 33.96 29.59 -3.48
CA GLN A 502 33.58 30.98 -3.19
C GLN A 502 34.51 31.63 -2.17
N ASN A 503 34.89 30.91 -1.12
CA ASN A 503 35.84 31.38 -0.10
C ASN A 503 37.24 31.60 -0.70
N ALA A 504 37.70 30.72 -1.59
CA ALA A 504 38.96 30.89 -2.30
C ALA A 504 38.93 32.13 -3.21
N GLU A 505 37.81 32.38 -3.90
CA GLU A 505 37.60 33.60 -4.71
C GLU A 505 37.60 34.87 -3.85
N ILE A 506 36.91 34.86 -2.69
CA ILE A 506 36.88 35.98 -1.74
C ILE A 506 38.27 36.26 -1.17
N ASN A 507 38.99 35.20 -0.76
CA ASN A 507 40.31 35.31 -0.11
C ASN A 507 41.48 35.34 -1.11
N GLN A 508 41.21 35.32 -2.42
CA GLN A 508 42.21 35.28 -3.50
C GLN A 508 43.22 34.12 -3.34
N GLN A 509 42.75 32.96 -2.90
CA GLN A 509 43.55 31.75 -2.72
C GLN A 509 43.36 30.76 -3.86
N SER A 510 44.36 29.90 -4.11
CA SER A 510 44.25 28.83 -5.10
C SER A 510 43.30 27.73 -4.60
N PHE A 511 42.27 27.42 -5.38
CA PHE A 511 41.34 26.32 -5.11
C PHE A 511 41.94 24.98 -5.58
N ASP A 512 42.21 24.08 -4.63
CA ASP A 512 42.78 22.76 -4.93
C ASP A 512 41.69 21.81 -5.47
N THR A 513 41.71 21.58 -6.78
CA THR A 513 40.79 20.69 -7.48
C THR A 513 41.19 19.21 -7.43
N SER A 514 42.34 18.88 -6.84
CA SER A 514 42.86 17.51 -6.75
C SER A 514 42.36 16.74 -5.52
N LYS A 515 41.78 17.44 -4.54
CA LYS A 515 41.20 16.81 -3.34
C LYS A 515 40.12 15.80 -3.72
N THR A 516 40.09 14.70 -2.96
CA THR A 516 39.06 13.66 -3.13
C THR A 516 37.74 14.07 -2.48
N LEU A 517 36.62 13.59 -3.02
CA LEU A 517 35.31 13.85 -2.42
C LEU A 517 35.18 13.29 -1.00
N TRP A 518 35.83 12.14 -0.72
CA TRP A 518 35.89 11.58 0.63
C TRP A 518 36.59 12.52 1.61
N GLN A 519 37.69 13.15 1.19
CA GLN A 519 38.41 14.09 2.04
C GLN A 519 37.53 15.31 2.37
N VAL A 520 36.86 15.91 1.38
CA VAL A 520 35.91 17.01 1.57
C VAL A 520 34.79 16.62 2.53
N PHE A 521 34.25 15.40 2.39
CA PHE A 521 33.24 14.89 3.33
C PHE A 521 33.81 14.71 4.74
N SER A 522 35.02 14.17 4.87
CA SER A 522 35.66 13.91 6.16
C SER A 522 35.94 15.19 6.96
N GLU A 523 36.27 16.29 6.26
CA GLU A 523 36.47 17.63 6.82
C GLU A 523 35.13 18.23 7.28
N SER A 524 34.06 18.05 6.50
CA SER A 524 32.74 18.65 6.76
C SER A 524 31.75 17.78 7.56
N ARG A 525 32.09 16.52 7.88
CA ARG A 525 31.18 15.57 8.56
C ARG A 525 30.71 16.05 9.95
N VAL A 526 31.57 16.77 10.67
CA VAL A 526 31.26 17.27 12.03
C VAL A 526 30.19 18.35 11.93
N GLU A 527 30.31 19.23 10.96
CA GLU A 527 29.31 20.25 10.67
C GLU A 527 27.96 19.63 10.30
N LEU A 528 27.97 18.62 9.42
CA LEU A 528 26.76 17.88 9.06
C LEU A 528 26.10 17.21 10.30
N TYR A 529 26.91 16.69 11.22
CA TYR A 529 26.41 16.14 12.48
C TYR A 529 25.76 17.21 13.38
N MET A 530 26.32 18.41 13.45
CA MET A 530 25.76 19.51 14.26
C MET A 530 24.38 19.96 13.76
N ILE A 531 24.13 19.88 12.45
CA ILE A 531 22.84 20.23 11.85
C ILE A 531 21.88 19.04 11.67
N ARG A 532 22.25 17.84 12.15
CA ARG A 532 21.53 16.58 11.91
C ARG A 532 20.04 16.67 12.20
N ASP A 533 19.63 17.30 13.30
CA ASP A 533 18.20 17.30 13.69
C ASP A 533 17.33 18.12 12.72
N ARG A 534 17.92 19.08 11.99
CA ARG A 534 17.23 19.85 10.93
C ARG A 534 17.28 19.15 9.58
N VAL A 535 18.31 18.34 9.34
CA VAL A 535 18.58 17.66 8.06
C VAL A 535 18.10 16.20 8.07
N ARG A 536 17.64 15.68 9.21
CA ARG A 536 17.14 14.31 9.40
C ARG A 536 16.26 13.78 8.25
N PRO A 537 15.18 14.48 7.81
CA PRO A 537 14.32 13.96 6.74
C PRO A 537 15.04 13.84 5.39
N LEU A 538 16.11 14.60 5.16
CA LEU A 538 16.94 14.49 3.96
C LEU A 538 17.96 13.35 4.10
N LEU A 539 18.53 13.16 5.28
CA LEU A 539 19.47 12.05 5.56
C LEU A 539 18.79 10.68 5.55
N GLU A 540 17.49 10.61 5.86
CA GLU A 540 16.69 9.37 5.76
C GLU A 540 16.51 8.89 4.31
N GLN A 541 16.70 9.76 3.31
CA GLN A 541 16.66 9.39 1.90
C GLN A 541 17.94 8.69 1.41
N ASP A 542 19.04 8.85 2.16
CA ASP A 542 20.32 8.27 1.83
C ASP A 542 20.38 6.79 2.23
N GLY A 543 21.14 6.01 1.45
CA GLY A 543 21.46 4.63 1.80
C GLY A 543 22.39 4.52 3.02
N ASP A 544 22.77 3.28 3.30
CA ASP A 544 23.72 2.90 4.35
C ASP A 544 25.00 3.78 4.33
N PRO A 545 25.41 4.37 5.48
CA PRO A 545 26.58 5.24 5.58
C PRO A 545 27.92 4.50 5.47
N GLU A 546 28.02 3.26 5.94
CA GLU A 546 29.22 2.44 5.81
C GLU A 546 29.47 2.05 4.34
N LEU A 547 28.41 1.74 3.60
CA LEU A 547 28.49 1.52 2.15
C LEU A 547 28.92 2.80 1.41
N PHE A 548 28.48 3.98 1.85
CA PHE A 548 28.93 5.26 1.30
C PHE A 548 30.43 5.49 1.53
N GLU A 549 30.94 5.23 2.73
CA GLU A 549 32.38 5.32 3.02
C GLU A 549 33.16 4.35 2.14
N MET A 550 32.75 3.08 2.06
CA MET A 550 33.41 2.09 1.21
C MET A 550 33.38 2.51 -0.27
N PHE A 551 32.28 3.09 -0.74
CA PHE A 551 32.11 3.55 -2.11
C PHE A 551 33.15 4.62 -2.50
N LEU A 552 33.26 5.70 -1.72
CA LEU A 552 34.14 6.83 -2.05
C LEU A 552 35.61 6.61 -1.65
N LYS A 553 35.86 5.79 -0.62
CA LYS A 553 37.21 5.57 -0.08
C LYS A 553 37.94 4.40 -0.75
N VAL A 554 37.23 3.33 -1.08
CA VAL A 554 37.83 2.07 -1.54
C VAL A 554 37.55 1.79 -3.01
N ASN A 555 36.31 1.99 -3.46
CA ASN A 555 35.89 1.56 -4.80
C ASN A 555 36.06 2.62 -5.88
N PHE A 556 35.70 3.87 -5.61
CA PHE A 556 35.71 4.96 -6.59
C PHE A 556 36.22 6.26 -5.97
N THR A 557 37.47 6.61 -6.31
CA THR A 557 38.12 7.83 -5.84
C THR A 557 37.82 9.00 -6.76
N PHE A 558 36.67 9.65 -6.57
CA PHE A 558 36.33 10.87 -7.29
C PHE A 558 37.09 12.09 -6.77
N THR A 559 37.60 12.91 -7.68
CA THR A 559 38.22 14.22 -7.35
C THR A 559 37.22 15.37 -7.52
N ILE A 560 37.57 16.55 -6.99
CA ILE A 560 36.78 17.77 -7.20
C ILE A 560 36.68 18.12 -8.70
N ASN A 561 37.74 17.89 -9.48
CA ASN A 561 37.71 18.09 -10.93
C ASN A 561 36.69 17.18 -11.63
N ASP A 562 36.62 15.90 -11.25
CA ASP A 562 35.65 14.95 -11.80
C ASP A 562 34.22 15.38 -11.46
N ALA A 563 33.99 15.79 -10.21
CA ALA A 563 32.70 16.28 -9.77
C ALA A 563 32.26 17.56 -10.53
N ASN A 564 33.17 18.49 -10.81
CA ASN A 564 32.85 19.68 -11.60
C ASN A 564 32.45 19.34 -13.05
N ARG A 565 33.10 18.34 -13.65
CA ARG A 565 32.75 17.83 -14.99
C ARG A 565 31.40 17.12 -15.00
N LEU A 566 31.16 16.26 -14.01
CA LEU A 566 29.98 15.40 -13.95
C LEU A 566 28.73 16.13 -13.42
N LYS A 567 28.88 17.14 -12.54
CA LYS A 567 27.75 17.94 -11.98
C LYS A 567 26.87 18.53 -13.07
N LEU A 568 27.45 18.99 -14.18
CA LEU A 568 26.70 19.59 -15.31
C LEU A 568 25.81 18.60 -16.07
N SER A 569 26.11 17.31 -16.00
CA SER A 569 25.36 16.24 -16.68
C SER A 569 24.53 15.39 -15.70
N THR A 570 24.52 15.75 -14.42
CA THR A 570 23.78 15.03 -13.38
C THR A 570 22.33 15.48 -13.36
N VAL A 571 21.43 14.66 -13.90
CA VAL A 571 19.98 14.97 -13.93
C VAL A 571 19.26 14.44 -12.69
N ASN A 572 19.86 13.47 -12.00
CA ASN A 572 19.21 12.69 -10.96
C ASN A 572 19.35 13.26 -9.55
N LEU A 573 20.09 14.37 -9.40
CA LEU A 573 20.27 15.06 -8.13
C LEU A 573 19.31 16.26 -8.05
N ASP A 574 18.47 16.29 -7.02
CA ASP A 574 17.57 17.41 -6.79
C ASP A 574 18.33 18.60 -6.19
N HIS A 575 18.40 19.70 -6.95
CA HIS A 575 19.02 20.94 -6.49
C HIS A 575 18.28 21.59 -5.31
N SER A 576 17.02 21.24 -5.05
CA SER A 576 16.27 21.71 -3.89
C SER A 576 16.92 21.26 -2.58
N ILE A 577 17.44 20.02 -2.54
CA ILE A 577 18.18 19.45 -1.40
C ILE A 577 19.42 20.28 -1.13
N GLN A 578 20.22 20.54 -2.16
CA GLN A 578 21.42 21.37 -2.05
C GLN A 578 21.08 22.78 -1.54
N ARG A 579 20.04 23.43 -2.09
CA ARG A 579 19.59 24.76 -1.65
C ARG A 579 19.11 24.77 -0.19
N GLN A 580 18.41 23.73 0.24
CA GLN A 580 17.95 23.60 1.62
C GLN A 580 19.14 23.43 2.58
N LEU A 581 20.11 22.59 2.22
CA LEU A 581 21.36 22.43 2.97
C LEU A 581 22.15 23.74 3.05
N ALA A 582 22.29 24.44 1.93
CA ALA A 582 22.94 25.75 1.87
C ALA A 582 22.27 26.77 2.80
N ARG A 583 20.93 26.83 2.80
CA ARG A 583 20.17 27.70 3.72
C ARG A 583 20.42 27.35 5.18
N ILE A 584 20.36 26.07 5.54
CA ILE A 584 20.59 25.61 6.92
C ILE A 584 22.01 25.95 7.37
N LYS A 585 23.01 25.69 6.51
CA LYS A 585 24.42 25.99 6.75
C LYS A 585 24.69 27.50 6.88
N GLY A 586 24.08 28.32 6.02
CA GLY A 586 24.17 29.77 6.12
C GLY A 586 23.57 30.31 7.42
N MET A 587 22.43 29.74 7.86
CA MET A 587 21.82 30.11 9.15
C MET A 587 22.67 29.70 10.36
N SER A 588 23.37 28.57 10.31
CA SER A 588 24.30 28.19 11.39
C SER A 588 25.52 29.11 11.45
N SER A 589 26.08 29.52 10.30
CA SER A 589 27.18 30.50 10.26
C SER A 589 26.79 31.86 10.86
N LEU A 590 25.53 32.30 10.69
CA LEU A 590 25.01 33.48 11.38
C LEU A 590 24.92 33.28 12.90
N LYS A 591 24.59 32.07 13.36
CA LYS A 591 24.62 31.74 14.80
C LYS A 591 26.05 31.78 15.33
N ASP A 592 27.04 31.31 14.56
CA ASP A 592 28.45 31.31 14.96
C ASP A 592 29.05 32.73 15.00
N THR A 593 28.64 33.62 14.11
CA THR A 593 29.05 35.05 14.14
C THR A 593 28.38 35.83 15.27
N VAL A 594 27.14 35.52 15.63
CA VAL A 594 26.53 36.00 16.90
C VAL A 594 27.27 35.39 18.09
N SER A 595 27.68 34.12 17.98
CA SER A 595 28.46 33.41 18.99
C SER A 595 29.87 33.99 19.17
N GLN A 596 30.48 34.64 18.18
CA GLN A 596 31.79 35.31 18.35
C GLN A 596 31.75 36.48 19.35
N LYS A 597 30.57 36.99 19.72
CA LYS A 597 30.39 37.99 20.78
C LYS A 597 30.02 37.37 22.14
N THR A 598 29.74 36.08 22.20
CA THR A 598 29.39 35.33 23.42
C THR A 598 30.41 34.21 23.67
N PRO A 599 30.57 33.67 24.88
CA PRO A 599 31.46 32.53 25.10
C PRO A 599 31.02 31.32 24.26
N ILE A 600 31.96 30.63 23.61
CA ILE A 600 31.68 29.50 22.70
C ILE A 600 31.43 28.24 23.54
N PRO A 601 30.27 27.56 23.41
CA PRO A 601 30.02 26.32 24.15
C PRO A 601 31.03 25.23 23.76
N LEU A 602 31.68 24.66 24.76
CA LEU A 602 32.54 23.49 24.61
C LEU A 602 31.68 22.27 24.25
N PRO A 603 32.13 21.40 23.32
CA PRO A 603 31.38 20.20 22.99
C PRO A 603 31.25 19.31 24.23
N VAL A 604 30.05 18.79 24.50
CA VAL A 604 29.73 18.02 25.71
C VAL A 604 30.71 16.87 25.96
N LYS A 605 31.18 16.21 24.89
CA LYS A 605 32.20 15.14 24.97
C LYS A 605 33.57 15.65 25.45
N ALA A 606 33.94 16.89 25.11
CA ALA A 606 35.16 17.50 25.63
C ALA A 606 34.99 17.88 27.10
N VAL A 607 33.83 18.45 27.48
CA VAL A 607 33.55 18.81 28.88
C VAL A 607 33.57 17.59 29.78
N ILE A 608 32.93 16.47 29.40
CA ILE A 608 32.95 15.21 30.19
C ILE A 608 34.38 14.71 30.45
N ASN A 609 35.29 14.90 29.49
CA ASN A 609 36.67 14.43 29.58
C ASN A 609 37.64 15.42 30.25
N MET A 610 37.16 16.57 30.73
CA MET A 610 38.01 17.59 31.36
C MET A 610 38.34 17.22 32.80
N SER A 611 39.63 17.33 33.13
CA SER A 611 40.11 17.31 34.51
C SER A 611 39.81 18.64 35.22
N MET A 612 39.98 18.66 36.54
CA MET A 612 39.80 19.89 37.33
C MET A 612 40.74 21.00 36.87
N GLU A 613 41.96 20.64 36.48
CA GLU A 613 42.99 21.54 35.96
C GLU A 613 42.60 22.13 34.60
N ASP A 614 41.98 21.32 33.73
CA ASP A 614 41.50 21.77 32.42
C ASP A 614 40.36 22.78 32.56
N ILE A 615 39.44 22.53 33.49
CA ILE A 615 38.34 23.47 33.81
C ILE A 615 38.89 24.78 34.35
N CYS A 616 39.88 24.71 35.25
CA CYS A 616 40.56 25.90 35.77
C CYS A 616 41.30 26.67 34.67
N GLY A 617 41.89 25.97 33.69
CA GLY A 617 42.50 26.57 32.51
C GLY A 617 41.50 27.29 31.60
N GLU A 618 40.35 26.68 31.36
CA GLU A 618 39.26 27.27 30.56
C GLU A 618 38.60 28.47 31.27
N LEU A 619 38.43 28.43 32.59
CA LEU A 619 37.94 29.57 33.39
C LEU A 619 38.82 30.80 33.27
N LYS A 620 40.15 30.62 33.25
CA LYS A 620 41.11 31.71 33.03
C LYS A 620 41.02 32.29 31.62
N LYS A 621 40.76 31.45 30.61
CA LYS A 621 40.53 31.91 29.22
C LYS A 621 39.27 32.75 29.09
N LEU A 622 38.24 32.48 29.90
CA LEU A 622 37.01 33.28 29.97
C LEU A 622 37.15 34.61 30.70
N LYS A 623 38.36 34.95 31.20
CA LYS A 623 38.62 36.17 32.01
C LYS A 623 37.73 36.26 33.26
N LEU A 624 37.35 35.12 33.81
CA LEU A 624 36.60 35.07 35.07
C LEU A 624 37.57 35.23 36.27
N PRO A 625 37.14 35.90 37.36
CA PRO A 625 37.93 36.06 38.58
C PRO A 625 38.53 34.75 39.12
N ASP A 626 39.77 34.81 39.61
CA ASP A 626 40.49 33.66 40.18
C ASP A 626 39.78 33.04 41.41
N LEU A 627 38.90 33.80 42.07
CA LEU A 627 38.00 33.31 43.12
C LEU A 627 37.20 32.07 42.70
N TYR A 628 36.81 31.97 41.43
CA TYR A 628 36.04 30.82 40.93
C TYR A 628 36.92 29.59 40.66
N VAL A 629 38.20 29.80 40.34
CA VAL A 629 39.20 28.74 40.18
C VAL A 629 39.44 28.06 41.53
N GLU A 630 39.59 28.85 42.59
CA GLU A 630 39.73 28.33 43.96
C GLU A 630 38.48 27.57 44.42
N ARG A 631 37.28 28.01 44.03
CA ARG A 631 36.00 27.33 44.36
C ARG A 631 35.81 26.01 43.61
N VAL A 632 36.22 25.95 42.34
CA VAL A 632 36.22 24.71 41.55
C VAL A 632 37.16 23.68 42.18
N GLN A 633 38.36 24.10 42.60
CA GLN A 633 39.33 23.24 43.28
C GLN A 633 38.83 22.79 44.65
N LYS A 634 38.23 23.71 45.44
CA LYS A 634 37.68 23.41 46.76
C LYS A 634 36.53 22.38 46.71
N ASN A 635 35.69 22.46 45.68
CA ASN A 635 34.52 21.60 45.53
C ASN A 635 34.78 20.36 44.65
N MET A 636 36.02 20.15 44.19
CA MET A 636 36.41 19.02 43.35
C MET A 636 35.49 18.84 42.12
N LEU A 637 35.18 19.93 41.42
CA LEU A 637 34.31 19.89 40.24
C LEU A 637 35.10 19.42 39.02
N ASP A 638 34.81 18.22 38.55
CA ASP A 638 35.32 17.66 37.30
C ASP A 638 34.30 17.78 36.15
N GLY A 639 34.73 17.39 34.95
CA GLY A 639 33.91 17.47 33.74
C GLY A 639 32.60 16.67 33.82
N CYS A 640 32.63 15.53 34.50
CA CYS A 640 31.46 14.69 34.75
C CYS A 640 30.48 15.36 35.72
N ALA A 641 30.97 15.93 36.82
CA ALA A 641 30.16 16.64 37.80
C ALA A 641 29.45 17.84 37.18
N LEU A 642 30.09 18.57 36.26
CA LEU A 642 29.45 19.69 35.56
C LEU A 642 28.30 19.27 34.64
N VAL A 643 28.39 18.09 34.01
CA VAL A 643 27.41 17.64 33.00
C VAL A 643 26.21 16.93 33.63
N TYR A 644 26.42 16.22 34.74
CA TYR A 644 25.38 15.40 35.37
C TYR A 644 24.71 16.04 36.59
N SER A 645 25.22 17.18 37.09
CA SER A 645 24.64 17.87 38.25
C SER A 645 23.67 18.98 37.84
N ASP A 646 22.75 19.33 38.74
CA ASP A 646 21.76 20.37 38.48
C ASP A 646 22.41 21.76 38.38
N ASN A 647 22.06 22.50 37.33
CA ASN A 647 22.57 23.85 37.07
C ASN A 647 22.39 24.82 38.26
N SER A 648 21.30 24.66 39.02
CA SER A 648 21.02 25.51 40.18
C SER A 648 21.91 25.20 41.40
N GLU A 649 22.40 23.97 41.52
CA GLU A 649 23.32 23.56 42.58
C GLU A 649 24.74 24.02 42.27
N ILE A 650 25.18 23.86 41.01
CA ILE A 650 26.48 24.35 40.54
C ILE A 650 26.58 25.88 40.71
N GLN A 651 25.52 26.62 40.36
CA GLN A 651 25.48 28.08 40.54
C GLN A 651 25.61 28.49 42.01
N LYS A 652 24.95 27.77 42.92
CA LYS A 652 25.03 28.01 44.37
C LYS A 652 26.40 27.66 44.93
N MET A 653 27.00 26.55 44.49
CA MET A 653 28.33 26.11 44.93
C MET A 653 29.45 27.06 44.51
N LEU A 654 29.33 27.67 43.33
CA LEU A 654 30.30 28.65 42.82
C LEU A 654 29.99 30.09 43.25
N GLU A 655 28.83 30.33 43.90
CA GLU A 655 28.25 31.62 44.26
C GLU A 655 28.46 32.71 43.18
N MET A 656 28.12 32.37 41.93
CA MET A 656 28.33 33.26 40.79
C MET A 656 27.15 34.23 40.62
N PRO A 657 27.40 35.54 40.42
CA PRO A 657 26.35 36.47 40.02
C PRO A 657 25.84 36.12 38.61
N LEU A 658 24.58 36.46 38.33
CA LEU A 658 23.88 36.07 37.09
C LEU A 658 24.66 36.38 35.80
N GLY A 659 25.38 37.50 35.73
CA GLY A 659 26.20 37.86 34.56
C GLY A 659 27.36 36.89 34.31
N HIS A 660 28.12 36.55 35.35
CA HIS A 660 29.23 35.60 35.23
C HIS A 660 28.73 34.15 35.08
N TRP A 661 27.62 33.82 35.74
CA TRP A 661 26.96 32.52 35.61
C TRP A 661 26.51 32.27 34.17
N THR A 662 25.95 33.28 33.49
CA THR A 662 25.50 33.15 32.10
C THR A 662 26.67 32.83 31.18
N ALA A 663 27.82 33.49 31.35
CA ALA A 663 29.02 33.19 30.57
C ALA A 663 29.55 31.77 30.84
N PHE A 664 29.55 31.34 32.09
CA PHE A 664 29.94 29.99 32.50
C PHE A 664 29.00 28.91 31.96
N ALA A 665 27.68 29.11 32.09
CA ALA A 665 26.65 28.17 31.67
C ALA A 665 26.57 28.02 30.15
N ILE A 666 26.83 29.10 29.40
CA ILE A 666 26.94 29.02 27.94
C ILE A 666 28.21 28.25 27.57
N HIS A 667 29.36 28.54 28.19
CA HIS A 667 30.66 27.92 27.83
C HIS A 667 30.77 26.44 28.19
N PHE A 668 30.39 26.04 29.40
CA PHE A 668 30.58 24.67 29.91
C PHE A 668 29.32 23.81 29.83
N LEU A 669 28.12 24.40 29.97
CA LEU A 669 26.86 23.67 30.07
C LEU A 669 26.03 23.74 28.78
N GLY A 670 26.47 24.53 27.79
CA GLY A 670 25.77 24.68 26.50
C GLY A 670 24.36 25.28 26.62
N VAL A 671 24.07 26.00 27.69
CA VAL A 671 22.74 26.56 27.95
C VAL A 671 22.44 27.64 26.91
N THR A 672 21.48 27.38 26.03
CA THR A 672 20.98 28.37 25.07
C THR A 672 19.95 29.29 25.72
N PRO A 673 19.83 30.56 25.30
CA PRO A 673 18.76 31.43 25.77
C PRO A 673 17.39 30.76 25.50
N PRO A 674 16.41 30.90 26.42
CA PRO A 674 15.05 30.48 26.13
C PRO A 674 14.60 31.22 24.86
N ALA A 675 14.00 30.49 23.93
CA ALA A 675 13.49 31.10 22.70
C ALA A 675 12.61 32.29 23.08
N PRO A 676 12.79 33.47 22.45
CA PRO A 676 11.86 34.57 22.67
C PRO A 676 10.49 34.04 22.30
N SER A 677 9.60 33.94 23.28
CA SER A 677 8.18 33.76 23.04
C SER A 677 7.76 34.91 22.14
N CYS A 678 7.60 34.60 20.86
CA CYS A 678 7.25 35.57 19.84
C CYS A 678 5.98 36.29 20.32
N LEU A 679 6.06 37.61 20.45
CA LEU A 679 4.92 38.49 20.52
C LEU A 679 4.09 38.29 19.24
N ILE A 680 3.23 37.29 19.23
CA ILE A 680 2.08 37.24 18.30
C ILE A 680 0.99 38.04 19.01
N ALA A 681 1.12 39.36 18.96
CA ALA A 681 0.03 40.27 19.19
C ALA A 681 -0.40 40.83 17.83
N GLY A 682 -1.60 40.43 17.40
CA GLY A 682 -2.36 41.08 16.34
C GLY A 682 -2.03 40.64 14.92
N GLU A 683 -2.78 39.66 14.40
CA GLU A 683 -3.69 39.90 13.26
C GLU A 683 -4.53 38.64 12.97
N ASP A 684 -5.83 38.88 12.81
CA ASP A 684 -6.86 38.07 12.14
C ASP A 684 -7.32 36.73 12.74
N LYS A 685 -8.19 36.84 13.76
CA LYS A 685 -9.38 35.96 13.85
C LYS A 685 -10.53 36.60 13.08
N ALA A 686 -10.75 36.12 11.86
CA ALA A 686 -11.99 36.35 11.14
C ALA A 686 -13.14 35.64 11.86
N ASP A 687 -14.20 36.40 12.11
CA ASP A 687 -15.48 35.96 12.62
C ASP A 687 -16.11 34.86 11.74
N VAL A 688 -16.47 33.74 12.37
CA VAL A 688 -17.53 32.85 11.85
C VAL A 688 -18.57 32.71 12.94
N ALA A 689 -19.72 33.33 12.67
CA ALA A 689 -20.89 33.38 13.52
C ALA A 689 -21.46 31.98 13.84
N SER A 690 -21.69 31.72 15.12
CA SER A 690 -22.57 30.65 15.60
C SER A 690 -24.03 31.12 15.59
N PRO A 691 -25.00 30.37 15.05
CA PRO A 691 -26.40 30.68 15.26
C PRO A 691 -26.83 30.20 16.65
N LYS A 692 -27.27 31.15 17.47
CA LYS A 692 -28.03 30.91 18.71
C LYS A 692 -29.41 30.36 18.32
N SER A 693 -29.77 29.17 18.82
CA SER A 693 -31.18 28.77 18.94
C SER A 693 -31.58 28.74 20.41
N HIS A 694 -32.66 29.46 20.68
CA HIS A 694 -33.31 29.64 21.96
C HIS A 694 -33.80 28.31 22.56
N ILE A 695 -33.54 28.09 23.84
CA ILE A 695 -34.32 27.18 24.67
C ILE A 695 -34.93 28.00 25.80
N SER A 696 -36.24 28.26 25.68
CA SER A 696 -37.08 28.81 26.73
C SER A 696 -37.51 27.70 27.68
N ILE A 697 -37.39 27.99 28.96
CA ILE A 697 -37.83 27.19 30.10
C ILE A 697 -39.37 27.10 30.10
N CYS A 698 -39.91 25.89 30.23
CA CYS A 698 -41.18 25.63 30.91
C CYS A 698 -41.08 24.32 31.68
N SER A 699 -41.34 24.45 32.97
CA SER A 699 -41.55 23.41 33.97
C SER A 699 -42.71 22.48 33.65
N GLU A 700 -42.61 21.19 33.96
CA GLU A 700 -43.49 20.51 34.93
C GLU A 700 -43.15 19.01 35.09
N SER A 701 -42.80 18.67 36.33
CA SER A 701 -43.14 17.49 37.15
C SER A 701 -43.48 16.11 36.54
N SER A 702 -42.85 15.11 37.20
CA SER A 702 -43.40 13.78 37.57
C SER A 702 -43.41 12.72 36.45
N HIS A 703 -43.12 11.43 36.60
CA HIS A 703 -43.10 10.47 37.70
C HIS A 703 -42.21 9.28 37.21
N ILE A 704 -41.23 8.80 37.98
CA ILE A 704 -41.26 7.54 38.75
C ILE A 704 -40.85 6.23 38.01
N TYR A 705 -40.00 5.49 38.74
CA TYR A 705 -39.62 4.06 38.72
C TYR A 705 -38.56 3.52 37.75
N ARG A 706 -37.39 3.25 38.37
CA ARG A 706 -36.55 2.06 38.20
C ARG A 706 -37.36 0.78 37.91
N SER A 707 -36.89 0.03 36.91
CA SER A 707 -36.34 -1.33 37.10
C SER A 707 -35.39 -1.64 35.95
#